data_AF-A0A7H9K5R7-F1
#
_entry.id   AF-A0A7H9K5R7-F1
#
_cell.length_a   1.000
_cell.length_b   1.000
_cell.length_c   1.000
_cell.angle_alpha   90.00
_cell.angle_beta   90.00
_cell.angle_gamma   90.00
#
_symmetry.space_group_name_H-M   'P 1'
#
loop_
_entity.id
_entity.type
_entity.pdbx_description
1 polymer ?
#
loop_
_entity_poly.entity_id
_entity_poly.type
_entity_poly.pdbx_seq_one_letter_code
_entity_poly.pdbx_strand_id
1 'polypeptide(L)'
;MYKFTLNLLTLSLGLSMLSMAEAAPTAHQLLMAQVQLGEDTHREDLVEQSLYRLELVEPNNPDVVAARFRYLLRRGNIDGAQKQLTRLFLLAPDSKIYQASHTAMRLSSPDGRQALQMARLQAISGRHKEAIANYDRLFNGAPPDVEMAMEYWSTVAQIASRRNEAISQLRILNNDNPDTGAILGALGQAYSQKGDRANAVVNLEKALALDPHSSNNDKWNSLLKVNRYWLAIQQGDAALKANNPEQAERLFRQARSVDNADSYAVLGLGDVAMARKDYPAAERYYQQTLRMDSSNTNAVRGLANIYRQQSPEKAEAFIASLPASQRRSVDDIERSLQNDRLAQQAEALENQGKWAQAAALQRQRLALDPGSVWITYRLSQDLWQAGQRSQADTLMRNLAQQKPDDPEQVYAYGLYLSGHDQERAALAHINSLPRAQWNSNIQELVNRLQSDQVLETANRLRESGKEAEAEAMLRQQPPSTRIDLTLADWAQQRRDYTAARAAYQNVLTRQPNNIDAILGLTEVDIAAGDKAAARSQLAKLPATDNASLNTQRRVALVQAQLGDTAAAHQTFNRLIPQAKSQPPSMESAMVLRDGASFEAQAGEPQQALETYKDAMVASGVATTRPQDNDTFTRLTRNDEKDDWLKRGVRSDAADLYRQQDLNVTLEHDYWGSSGTGGYSDLKAHTTMLQVDAPYSDGRMFFRSDFVNMNVGSFSADAEGKWDNNWGTCTLQDCSGNRSQSDSGASVAVGWRNDVWSWDIGTTPMGFNVVDVVGGISYSDDVGPLGYTINAHRRPISSSLLAFGGQKDSPGNTGKKWGGVRADGVGLSLSYDKGEANGVWASFSGDQLTGKNVEDNWRVRWMTGYYYKVINQNNRRVTIGLNNMIWHYDKDLSGYSLGQGGYYSPQEYLSFAVPVMWRERTENWSWELGASGSWSHSRTKTMPRYPLMNLIPTDWKDDAAGQTNDGGSSQGFGYTARALLERRVTSNWFVGTAIDIQQAKDYAPSHFLLYVRYSAAGWQGDMDLPPQPLIPYADW
;
A
#
# COMPACT_ATOMS: atom_id res chain seq x y z
N MET A 1 -41.39 26.24 28.32
CA MET A 1 -41.00 27.64 28.04
C MET A 1 -41.52 28.02 26.66
N TYR A 2 -42.52 28.91 26.63
CA TYR A 2 -42.83 29.99 25.67
C TYR A 2 -42.06 30.03 24.33
N LYS A 3 -42.64 30.25 23.13
CA LYS A 3 -43.86 30.98 22.67
C LYS A 3 -44.23 30.44 21.26
N PHE A 4 -45.50 30.12 20.94
CA PHE A 4 -46.57 31.01 20.40
C PHE A 4 -46.14 31.69 19.07
N THR A 5 -46.84 31.69 17.92
CA THR A 5 -48.26 31.48 17.50
C THR A 5 -48.35 31.81 15.99
N LEU A 6 -49.38 31.60 15.16
CA LEU A 6 -50.71 30.97 15.15
C LEU A 6 -51.04 30.83 13.64
N ASN A 7 -51.68 29.75 13.22
CA ASN A 7 -52.27 29.56 11.89
C ASN A 7 -53.80 29.55 12.06
N LEU A 8 -54.57 30.15 11.15
CA LEU A 8 -56.00 29.86 11.06
C LEU A 8 -56.58 30.09 9.64
N LEU A 9 -57.04 28.96 9.11
CA LEU A 9 -58.25 28.67 8.35
C LEU A 9 -58.55 29.28 6.97
N THR A 10 -58.77 28.32 6.07
CA THR A 10 -59.57 28.29 4.84
C THR A 10 -61.08 28.44 5.11
N LEU A 11 -61.85 29.04 4.18
CA LEU A 11 -63.13 28.52 3.71
C LEU A 11 -63.67 29.26 2.45
N SER A 12 -63.77 28.50 1.35
CA SER A 12 -64.81 28.49 0.29
C SER A 12 -65.60 29.77 -0.08
N LEU A 13 -65.34 30.28 -1.30
CA LEU A 13 -66.23 31.17 -2.06
C LEU A 13 -67.18 30.37 -2.95
N GLY A 14 -68.49 30.62 -2.84
CA GLY A 14 -69.51 30.10 -3.73
C GLY A 14 -70.84 30.87 -3.63
N LEU A 15 -71.12 31.65 -4.69
CA LEU A 15 -72.42 32.17 -5.16
C LEU A 15 -73.42 32.82 -4.18
N SER A 16 -73.68 34.10 -4.38
CA SER A 16 -75.01 34.52 -4.85
C SER A 16 -74.98 35.93 -5.45
N MET A 17 -75.74 36.03 -6.54
CA MET A 17 -75.89 37.16 -7.44
C MET A 17 -76.34 38.44 -6.72
N LEU A 18 -75.57 39.51 -6.91
CA LEU A 18 -76.10 40.88 -6.89
C LEU A 18 -75.85 41.45 -8.28
N SER A 19 -76.94 41.65 -9.01
CA SER A 19 -77.02 42.46 -10.21
C SER A 19 -76.36 43.81 -9.95
N MET A 20 -75.17 44.04 -10.51
CA MET A 20 -74.67 45.39 -10.69
C MET A 20 -75.58 46.03 -11.74
N ALA A 21 -76.54 46.81 -11.27
CA ALA A 21 -77.20 47.78 -12.11
C ALA A 21 -76.10 48.68 -12.69
N GLU A 22 -75.83 48.56 -14.00
CA GLU A 22 -75.23 49.68 -14.72
C GLU A 22 -76.16 50.87 -14.49
N ALA A 23 -75.68 51.86 -13.75
CA ALA A 23 -76.40 53.11 -13.60
C ALA A 23 -76.69 53.63 -15.02
N ALA A 24 -77.97 53.83 -15.35
CA ALA A 24 -78.36 54.37 -16.64
C ALA A 24 -77.52 55.63 -16.92
N PRO A 25 -76.86 55.75 -18.09
CA PRO A 25 -75.96 56.86 -18.35
C PRO A 25 -76.71 58.16 -18.18
N THR A 26 -76.10 59.10 -17.46
CA THR A 26 -76.70 60.42 -17.22
C THR A 26 -76.99 61.13 -18.54
N ALA A 27 -77.99 62.02 -18.55
CA ALA A 27 -78.31 62.81 -19.76
C ALA A 27 -77.08 63.54 -20.33
N HIS A 28 -76.17 63.99 -19.46
CA HIS A 28 -74.86 64.52 -19.84
C HIS A 28 -74.00 63.50 -20.61
N GLN A 29 -73.82 62.29 -20.08
CA GLN A 29 -73.01 61.24 -20.70
C GLN A 29 -73.57 60.80 -22.06
N LEU A 30 -74.89 60.67 -22.19
CA LEU A 30 -75.54 60.34 -23.46
C LEU A 30 -75.33 61.43 -24.51
N LEU A 31 -75.49 62.70 -24.13
CA LEU A 31 -75.30 63.83 -25.05
C LEU A 31 -73.82 64.01 -25.42
N MET A 32 -72.89 63.84 -24.50
CA MET A 32 -71.45 63.85 -24.80
C MET A 32 -71.05 62.68 -25.72
N ALA A 33 -71.63 61.50 -25.54
CA ALA A 33 -71.45 60.38 -26.46
C ALA A 33 -72.03 60.68 -27.86
N GLN A 34 -73.17 61.38 -27.95
CA GLN A 34 -73.72 61.84 -29.23
C GLN A 34 -72.84 62.89 -29.91
N VAL A 35 -72.22 63.79 -29.13
CA VAL A 35 -71.21 64.71 -29.65
C VAL A 35 -70.06 63.90 -30.23
N GLN A 36 -69.43 63.02 -29.45
CA GLN A 36 -68.30 62.20 -29.90
C GLN A 36 -68.64 61.39 -31.16
N LEU A 37 -69.79 60.72 -31.17
CA LEU A 37 -70.29 59.99 -32.35
C LEU A 37 -70.48 60.90 -33.57
N GLY A 38 -70.96 62.12 -33.36
CA GLY A 38 -71.07 63.14 -34.41
C GLY A 38 -69.70 63.59 -34.94
N GLU A 39 -68.69 63.74 -34.07
CA GLU A 39 -67.31 64.05 -34.47
C GLU A 39 -66.73 62.90 -35.30
N ASP A 40 -66.87 61.66 -34.84
CA ASP A 40 -66.31 60.47 -35.49
C ASP A 40 -67.01 60.18 -36.83
N THR A 41 -68.33 60.38 -36.91
CA THR A 41 -69.13 60.17 -38.14
C THR A 41 -69.22 61.41 -39.03
N HIS A 42 -68.52 62.50 -38.70
CA HIS A 42 -68.51 63.76 -39.44
C HIS A 42 -69.90 64.41 -39.60
N ARG A 43 -70.81 64.15 -38.66
CA ARG A 43 -72.17 64.72 -38.61
C ARG A 43 -72.20 65.95 -37.72
N GLU A 44 -71.79 67.08 -38.29
CA GLU A 44 -71.68 68.37 -37.58
C GLU A 44 -73.04 68.89 -37.07
N ASP A 45 -74.15 68.50 -37.71
CA ASP A 45 -75.51 68.80 -37.25
C ASP A 45 -75.85 68.12 -35.92
N LEU A 46 -75.43 66.85 -35.76
CA LEU A 46 -75.59 66.10 -34.52
C LEU A 46 -74.73 66.69 -33.40
N VAL A 47 -73.49 67.08 -33.72
CA VAL A 47 -72.57 67.73 -32.77
C VAL A 47 -73.16 69.06 -32.29
N GLU A 48 -73.61 69.92 -33.20
CA GLU A 48 -74.17 71.24 -32.87
C GLU A 48 -75.42 71.14 -31.98
N GLN A 49 -76.37 70.26 -32.32
CA GLN A 49 -77.59 70.07 -31.53
C GLN A 49 -77.31 69.51 -30.13
N SER A 50 -76.37 68.57 -30.04
CA SER A 50 -76.01 67.93 -28.77
C SER A 50 -75.24 68.89 -27.87
N LEU A 51 -74.32 69.69 -28.43
CA LEU A 51 -73.61 70.75 -27.74
C LEU A 51 -74.55 71.84 -27.22
N TYR A 52 -75.52 72.28 -28.03
CA TYR A 52 -76.51 73.27 -27.60
C TYR A 52 -77.27 72.79 -26.35
N ARG A 53 -77.67 71.52 -26.32
CA ARG A 53 -78.35 70.92 -25.15
C ARG A 53 -77.42 70.82 -23.95
N LEU A 54 -76.17 70.42 -24.14
CA LEU A 54 -75.18 70.34 -23.07
C LEU A 54 -74.86 71.71 -22.47
N GLU A 55 -74.76 72.75 -23.29
CA GLU A 55 -74.50 74.12 -22.86
C GLU A 55 -75.66 74.72 -22.05
N LEU A 56 -76.90 74.26 -22.27
CA LEU A 56 -78.05 74.68 -21.45
C LEU A 56 -78.05 74.01 -20.08
N VAL A 57 -77.56 72.77 -19.97
CA VAL A 57 -77.62 71.98 -18.73
C VAL A 57 -76.38 72.21 -17.86
N GLU A 58 -75.19 72.21 -18.45
CA GLU A 58 -73.92 72.38 -17.75
C GLU A 58 -72.95 73.32 -18.50
N PRO A 59 -73.28 74.62 -18.64
CA PRO A 59 -72.52 75.58 -19.47
C PRO A 59 -71.06 75.79 -19.07
N ASN A 60 -70.69 75.44 -17.84
CA ASN A 60 -69.34 75.61 -17.28
C ASN A 60 -68.63 74.27 -17.08
N ASN A 61 -69.21 73.15 -17.51
CA ASN A 61 -68.50 71.87 -17.48
C ASN A 61 -67.33 71.90 -18.49
N PRO A 62 -66.08 71.64 -18.06
CA PRO A 62 -64.91 71.65 -18.93
C PRO A 62 -65.05 70.78 -20.19
N ASP A 63 -65.72 69.62 -20.10
CA ASP A 63 -65.93 68.71 -21.24
C ASP A 63 -66.79 69.34 -22.34
N VAL A 64 -67.83 70.08 -21.95
CA VAL A 64 -68.75 70.78 -22.86
C VAL A 64 -68.04 71.95 -23.54
N VAL A 65 -67.26 72.73 -22.78
CA VAL A 65 -66.47 73.85 -23.32
C VAL A 65 -65.41 73.34 -24.29
N ALA A 66 -64.76 72.21 -23.99
CA ALA A 66 -63.77 71.60 -24.86
C ALA A 66 -64.39 71.00 -26.13
N ALA A 67 -65.55 70.37 -26.03
CA ALA A 67 -66.28 69.88 -27.19
C ALA A 67 -66.75 71.04 -28.10
N ARG A 68 -67.20 72.16 -27.51
CA ARG A 68 -67.50 73.39 -28.26
C ARG A 68 -66.24 73.99 -28.91
N PHE A 69 -65.11 73.97 -28.23
CA PHE A 69 -63.81 74.33 -28.79
C PHE A 69 -63.49 73.50 -30.03
N ARG A 70 -63.59 72.16 -29.95
CA ARG A 70 -63.30 71.25 -31.07
C ARG A 70 -64.22 71.49 -32.27
N TYR A 71 -65.52 71.68 -32.03
CA TYR A 71 -66.50 72.04 -33.06
C TYR A 71 -66.12 73.34 -33.78
N LEU A 72 -65.78 74.40 -33.03
CA LEU A 72 -65.37 75.69 -33.61
C LEU A 72 -64.06 75.57 -34.40
N LEU A 73 -63.12 74.77 -33.91
CA LEU A 73 -61.83 74.53 -34.57
C LEU A 73 -62.03 73.79 -35.91
N ARG A 74 -62.87 72.74 -35.97
CA ARG A 74 -63.21 72.03 -37.21
C ARG A 74 -63.92 72.91 -38.23
N ARG A 75 -64.77 73.83 -37.76
CA ARG A 75 -65.45 74.84 -38.60
C ARG A 75 -64.54 75.97 -39.09
N GLY A 76 -63.26 75.96 -38.71
CA GLY A 76 -62.29 77.00 -39.06
C GLY A 76 -62.47 78.32 -38.32
N ASN A 77 -63.32 78.37 -37.28
CA ASN A 77 -63.53 79.57 -36.47
C ASN A 77 -62.48 79.64 -35.35
N ILE A 78 -61.26 80.04 -35.72
CA ILE A 78 -60.10 80.09 -34.81
C ILE A 78 -60.33 81.08 -33.67
N ASP A 79 -60.91 82.24 -33.93
CA ASP A 79 -61.18 83.24 -32.88
C ASP A 79 -62.19 82.73 -31.85
N GLY A 80 -63.23 82.04 -32.30
CA GLY A 80 -64.21 81.37 -31.44
C GLY A 80 -63.58 80.26 -30.62
N ALA A 81 -62.75 79.42 -31.25
CA ALA A 81 -62.01 78.38 -30.57
C ALA A 81 -61.04 78.97 -29.53
N GLN A 82 -60.32 80.05 -29.84
CA GLN A 82 -59.38 80.70 -28.91
C GLN A 82 -60.11 81.23 -27.66
N LYS A 83 -61.31 81.78 -27.83
CA LYS A 83 -62.16 82.20 -26.71
C LYS A 83 -62.55 81.02 -25.82
N GLN A 84 -62.98 79.89 -26.41
CA GLN A 84 -63.33 78.70 -25.62
C GLN A 84 -62.10 78.06 -24.97
N LEU A 85 -60.93 78.08 -25.62
CA LEU A 85 -59.69 77.60 -25.03
C LEU A 85 -59.26 78.45 -23.83
N THR A 86 -59.38 79.78 -23.94
CA THR A 86 -59.12 80.71 -22.82
C THR A 86 -60.10 80.46 -21.67
N ARG A 87 -61.38 80.20 -22.00
CA ARG A 87 -62.40 79.84 -21.01
C ARG A 87 -62.09 78.51 -20.33
N LEU A 88 -61.64 77.51 -21.10
CA LEU A 88 -61.25 76.20 -20.59
C LEU A 88 -60.03 76.29 -19.67
N PHE A 89 -59.06 77.16 -19.97
CA PHE A 89 -57.91 77.44 -19.08
C PHE A 89 -58.36 77.96 -17.72
N LEU A 90 -59.36 78.86 -17.67
CA LEU A 90 -59.87 79.41 -16.41
C LEU A 90 -60.64 78.37 -15.59
N LEU A 91 -61.36 77.46 -16.26
CA LEU A 91 -62.20 76.46 -15.60
C LEU A 91 -61.39 75.25 -15.11
N ALA A 92 -60.40 74.81 -15.87
CA ALA A 92 -59.66 73.58 -15.59
C ALA A 92 -58.22 73.63 -16.18
N PRO A 93 -57.34 74.50 -15.67
CA PRO A 93 -56.02 74.78 -16.25
C PRO A 93 -55.09 73.56 -16.30
N ASP A 94 -55.22 72.65 -15.33
CA ASP A 94 -54.40 71.44 -15.21
C ASP A 94 -55.07 70.19 -15.79
N SER A 95 -56.25 70.33 -16.42
CA SER A 95 -56.97 69.19 -16.97
C SER A 95 -56.33 68.66 -18.25
N LYS A 96 -56.40 67.33 -18.44
CA LYS A 96 -55.99 66.68 -19.69
C LYS A 96 -56.74 67.24 -20.91
N ILE A 97 -58.01 67.60 -20.73
CA ILE A 97 -58.88 68.13 -21.77
C ILE A 97 -58.45 69.54 -22.21
N TYR A 98 -57.99 70.38 -21.26
CA TYR A 98 -57.38 71.67 -21.60
C TYR A 98 -56.08 71.48 -22.39
N GLN A 99 -55.19 70.61 -21.93
CA GLN A 99 -53.91 70.34 -22.61
C GLN A 99 -54.12 69.81 -24.03
N ALA A 100 -55.05 68.86 -24.22
CA ALA A 100 -55.42 68.33 -25.53
C ALA A 100 -55.99 69.43 -26.44
N SER A 101 -56.87 70.28 -25.91
CA SER A 101 -57.45 71.41 -26.66
C SER A 101 -56.39 72.45 -27.04
N HIS A 102 -55.45 72.75 -26.14
CA HIS A 102 -54.35 73.67 -26.40
C HIS A 102 -53.38 73.12 -27.47
N THR A 103 -53.09 71.82 -27.43
CA THR A 103 -52.32 71.12 -28.45
C THR A 103 -53.04 71.10 -29.80
N ALA A 104 -54.34 70.80 -29.83
CA ALA A 104 -55.14 70.85 -31.06
C ALA A 104 -55.15 72.26 -31.68
N MET A 105 -55.24 73.32 -30.86
CA MET A 105 -55.11 74.70 -31.32
C MET A 105 -53.75 74.96 -31.98
N ARG A 106 -52.66 74.51 -31.34
CA ARG A 106 -51.31 74.64 -31.89
C ARG A 106 -51.15 73.91 -33.22
N LEU A 107 -51.71 72.71 -33.34
CA LEU A 107 -51.68 71.90 -34.57
C LEU A 107 -52.49 72.51 -35.71
N SER A 108 -53.49 73.34 -35.41
CA SER A 108 -54.26 74.05 -36.44
C SER A 108 -53.50 75.24 -37.08
N SER A 109 -52.44 75.73 -36.43
CA SER A 109 -51.59 76.78 -36.95
C SER A 109 -50.72 76.32 -38.14
N PRO A 110 -50.30 77.22 -39.05
CA PRO A 110 -49.40 76.88 -40.15
C PRO A 110 -48.12 76.15 -39.70
N ASP A 111 -47.47 76.66 -38.66
CA ASP A 111 -46.23 76.08 -38.10
C ASP A 111 -46.47 74.69 -37.48
N GLY A 112 -47.58 74.53 -36.76
CA GLY A 112 -47.98 73.25 -36.17
C GLY A 112 -48.23 72.17 -37.22
N ARG A 113 -48.91 72.52 -38.33
CA ARG A 113 -49.13 71.59 -39.46
C ARG A 113 -47.82 71.18 -40.14
N GLN A 114 -46.92 72.13 -40.37
CA GLN A 114 -45.63 71.86 -40.99
C GLN A 114 -44.77 70.93 -40.12
N ALA A 115 -44.70 71.21 -38.82
CA ALA A 115 -43.96 70.38 -37.88
C ALA A 115 -44.54 68.96 -37.76
N LEU A 116 -45.88 68.80 -37.79
CA LEU A 116 -46.52 67.47 -37.77
C LEU A 116 -46.20 66.67 -39.04
N GLN A 117 -46.25 67.31 -40.21
CA GLN A 117 -45.90 66.66 -41.48
C GLN A 117 -44.42 66.24 -41.52
N MET A 118 -43.54 67.05 -40.94
CA MET A 118 -42.12 66.71 -40.79
C MET A 118 -41.91 65.49 -39.88
N ALA A 119 -42.61 65.42 -38.74
CA ALA A 119 -42.54 64.28 -37.83
C ALA A 119 -42.98 62.97 -38.52
N ARG A 120 -44.07 63.01 -39.29
CA ARG A 120 -44.57 61.88 -40.09
C ARG A 120 -43.56 61.40 -41.13
N LEU A 121 -42.97 62.32 -41.90
CA LEU A 121 -41.96 61.99 -42.90
C LEU A 121 -40.72 61.34 -42.26
N GLN A 122 -40.28 61.87 -41.11
CA GLN A 122 -39.18 61.31 -40.35
C GLN A 122 -39.49 59.90 -39.84
N ALA A 123 -40.70 59.67 -39.33
CA ALA A 123 -41.15 58.36 -38.84
C ALA A 123 -41.15 57.30 -39.95
N ILE A 124 -41.68 57.64 -41.13
CA ILE A 124 -41.70 56.73 -42.30
C ILE A 124 -40.28 56.45 -42.82
N SER A 125 -39.39 57.45 -42.78
CA SER A 125 -37.99 57.31 -43.24
C SER A 125 -37.06 56.57 -42.27
N GLY A 126 -37.58 56.02 -41.15
CA GLY A 126 -36.77 55.32 -40.15
C GLY A 126 -36.04 56.22 -39.15
N ARG A 127 -36.17 57.55 -39.27
CA ARG A 127 -35.59 58.54 -38.34
C ARG A 127 -36.45 58.74 -37.09
N HIS A 128 -36.71 57.64 -36.38
CA HIS A 128 -37.69 57.58 -35.30
C HIS A 128 -37.35 58.52 -34.13
N LYS A 129 -36.06 58.70 -33.78
CA LYS A 129 -35.64 59.62 -32.71
C LYS A 129 -35.98 61.08 -33.02
N GLU A 130 -35.77 61.50 -34.27
CA GLU A 130 -36.07 62.87 -34.71
C GLU A 130 -37.57 63.10 -34.81
N ALA A 131 -38.31 62.10 -35.33
CA ALA A 131 -39.77 62.13 -35.40
C ALA A 131 -40.38 62.33 -34.00
N ILE A 132 -39.92 61.54 -33.02
CA ILE A 132 -40.39 61.62 -31.63
C ILE A 132 -40.05 62.97 -31.00
N ALA A 133 -38.85 63.52 -31.23
CA ALA A 133 -38.52 64.86 -30.73
C ALA A 133 -39.45 65.95 -31.29
N ASN A 134 -39.86 65.83 -32.56
CA ASN A 134 -40.85 66.74 -33.14
C ASN A 134 -42.26 66.51 -32.60
N TYR A 135 -42.69 65.26 -32.42
CA TYR A 135 -43.96 64.95 -31.74
C TYR A 135 -43.98 65.46 -30.29
N ASP A 136 -42.91 65.26 -29.52
CA ASP A 136 -42.81 65.71 -28.12
C ASP A 136 -42.93 67.25 -28.03
N ARG A 137 -42.29 67.97 -28.96
CA ARG A 137 -42.41 69.43 -29.07
C ARG A 137 -43.83 69.87 -29.42
N LEU A 138 -44.54 69.12 -30.27
CA LEU A 138 -45.91 69.41 -30.67
C LEU A 138 -46.92 69.12 -29.56
N PHE A 139 -46.81 67.97 -28.91
CA PHE A 139 -47.81 67.43 -28.00
C PHE A 139 -47.58 67.84 -26.54
N ASN A 140 -46.36 68.22 -26.16
CA ASN A 140 -46.00 68.55 -24.78
C ASN A 140 -46.47 67.49 -23.75
N GLY A 141 -46.34 66.20 -24.12
CA GLY A 141 -46.66 65.06 -23.26
C GLY A 141 -48.04 64.42 -23.44
N ALA A 142 -48.98 65.03 -24.17
CA ALA A 142 -50.30 64.45 -24.42
C ALA A 142 -50.72 64.59 -25.90
N PRO A 143 -50.80 63.48 -26.65
CA PRO A 143 -51.42 63.49 -27.98
C PRO A 143 -52.88 63.98 -27.91
N PRO A 144 -53.35 64.73 -28.91
CA PRO A 144 -54.66 65.39 -28.86
C PRO A 144 -55.84 64.45 -29.12
N ASP A 145 -55.61 63.34 -29.82
CA ASP A 145 -56.62 62.36 -30.22
C ASP A 145 -56.03 60.94 -30.29
N VAL A 146 -56.90 59.95 -30.49
CA VAL A 146 -56.57 58.52 -30.50
C VAL A 146 -55.68 58.15 -31.69
N GLU A 147 -55.91 58.74 -32.86
CA GLU A 147 -55.15 58.44 -34.08
C GLU A 147 -53.70 58.91 -33.96
N MET A 148 -53.49 60.14 -33.50
CA MET A 148 -52.15 60.69 -33.24
C MET A 148 -51.46 60.00 -32.07
N ALA A 149 -52.20 59.57 -31.04
CA ALA A 149 -51.66 58.76 -29.96
C ALA A 149 -51.12 57.43 -30.48
N MET A 150 -51.88 56.72 -31.33
CA MET A 150 -51.42 55.49 -31.96
C MET A 150 -50.18 55.72 -32.82
N GLU A 151 -50.17 56.76 -33.65
CA GLU A 151 -49.06 57.11 -34.54
C GLU A 151 -47.77 57.39 -33.74
N TYR A 152 -47.89 58.20 -32.69
CA TYR A 152 -46.79 58.52 -31.79
C TYR A 152 -46.25 57.26 -31.11
N TRP A 153 -47.10 56.49 -30.42
CA TRP A 153 -46.64 55.33 -29.66
C TRP A 153 -46.15 54.18 -30.55
N SER A 154 -46.69 54.05 -31.77
CA SER A 154 -46.15 53.11 -32.78
C SER A 154 -44.74 53.51 -33.24
N THR A 155 -44.46 54.81 -33.33
CA THR A 155 -43.13 55.35 -33.62
C THR A 155 -42.17 55.16 -32.45
N VAL A 156 -42.64 55.40 -31.21
CA VAL A 156 -41.87 55.13 -29.98
C VAL A 156 -41.52 53.64 -29.86
N ALA A 157 -42.43 52.74 -30.25
CA ALA A 157 -42.18 51.29 -30.24
C ALA A 157 -41.00 50.85 -31.13
N GLN A 158 -40.64 51.65 -32.15
CA GLN A 158 -39.47 51.40 -32.99
C GLN A 158 -38.15 51.58 -32.23
N ILE A 159 -38.13 52.31 -31.12
CA ILE A 159 -36.94 52.49 -30.28
C ILE A 159 -36.89 51.37 -29.22
N ALA A 160 -35.87 50.51 -29.30
CA ALA A 160 -35.73 49.34 -28.41
C ALA A 160 -35.81 49.69 -26.92
N SER A 161 -35.17 50.79 -26.47
CA SER A 161 -35.19 51.21 -25.07
C SER A 161 -36.53 51.78 -24.59
N ARG A 162 -37.37 52.28 -25.50
CA ARG A 162 -38.69 52.87 -25.19
C ARG A 162 -39.87 51.97 -25.58
N ARG A 163 -39.61 50.74 -26.02
CA ARG A 163 -40.64 49.83 -26.51
C ARG A 163 -41.63 49.39 -25.43
N ASN A 164 -41.16 49.20 -24.20
CA ASN A 164 -42.04 48.84 -23.07
C ASN A 164 -42.98 50.00 -22.70
N GLU A 165 -42.49 51.23 -22.76
CA GLU A 165 -43.28 52.45 -22.58
C GLU A 165 -44.39 52.52 -23.65
N ALA A 166 -44.02 52.37 -24.92
CA ALA A 166 -44.98 52.32 -26.03
C ALA A 166 -46.04 51.23 -25.87
N ILE A 167 -45.66 50.01 -25.50
CA ILE A 167 -46.61 48.92 -25.26
C ILE A 167 -47.56 49.26 -24.11
N SER A 168 -47.06 49.83 -23.01
CA SER A 168 -47.91 50.25 -21.88
C SER A 168 -48.93 51.29 -22.31
N GLN A 169 -48.52 52.26 -23.12
CA GLN A 169 -49.38 53.36 -23.55
C GLN A 169 -50.39 52.91 -24.62
N LEU A 170 -49.98 52.05 -25.56
CA LEU A 170 -50.90 51.42 -26.51
C LEU A 170 -51.93 50.50 -25.82
N ARG A 171 -51.56 49.86 -24.70
CA ARG A 171 -52.52 49.09 -23.88
C ARG A 171 -53.55 49.98 -23.19
N ILE A 172 -53.11 51.10 -22.63
CA ILE A 172 -54.04 52.10 -22.06
C ILE A 172 -54.97 52.60 -23.15
N LEU A 173 -54.42 52.95 -24.32
CA LEU A 173 -55.19 53.41 -25.47
C LEU A 173 -56.22 52.38 -25.93
N ASN A 174 -55.88 51.09 -25.92
CA ASN A 174 -56.81 49.99 -26.24
C ASN A 174 -57.90 49.78 -25.17
N ASN A 175 -57.58 50.00 -23.89
CA ASN A 175 -58.58 49.90 -22.82
C ASN A 175 -59.60 51.03 -22.90
N ASP A 176 -59.13 52.24 -23.23
CA ASP A 176 -59.97 53.42 -23.36
C ASP A 176 -60.79 53.41 -24.68
N ASN A 177 -60.34 52.63 -25.68
CA ASN A 177 -60.98 52.48 -26.99
C ASN A 177 -61.11 50.99 -27.36
N PRO A 178 -62.03 50.25 -26.73
CA PRO A 178 -62.22 48.83 -27.00
C PRO A 178 -62.61 48.58 -28.48
N ASP A 179 -62.31 47.38 -28.98
CA ASP A 179 -62.67 46.87 -30.31
C ASP A 179 -62.07 47.59 -31.54
N THR A 180 -61.03 48.39 -31.36
CA THR A 180 -60.32 49.04 -32.48
C THR A 180 -59.21 48.15 -33.06
N GLY A 181 -59.44 47.59 -34.26
CA GLY A 181 -58.48 46.70 -34.94
C GLY A 181 -57.09 47.31 -35.16
N ALA A 182 -57.01 48.62 -35.45
CA ALA A 182 -55.74 49.33 -35.68
C ALA A 182 -54.84 49.39 -34.42
N ILE A 183 -55.41 49.61 -33.22
CA ILE A 183 -54.66 49.64 -31.95
C ILE A 183 -54.09 48.26 -31.65
N LEU A 184 -54.90 47.21 -31.83
CA LEU A 184 -54.48 45.82 -31.64
C LEU A 184 -53.38 45.41 -32.63
N GLY A 185 -53.46 45.87 -33.87
CA GLY A 185 -52.42 45.68 -34.86
C GLY A 185 -51.09 46.35 -34.48
N ALA A 186 -51.15 47.57 -33.95
CA ALA A 186 -49.99 48.30 -33.43
C ALA A 186 -49.38 47.60 -32.20
N LEU A 187 -50.22 47.13 -31.26
CA LEU A 187 -49.79 46.30 -30.13
C LEU A 187 -49.12 45.02 -30.60
N GLY A 188 -49.72 44.31 -31.55
CA GLY A 188 -49.19 43.08 -32.15
C GLY A 188 -47.81 43.29 -32.77
N GLN A 189 -47.63 44.38 -33.52
CA GLN A 189 -46.34 44.76 -34.08
C GLN A 189 -45.31 45.11 -32.98
N ALA A 190 -45.70 45.88 -31.96
CA ALA A 190 -44.81 46.26 -30.87
C ALA A 190 -44.34 45.04 -30.05
N TYR A 191 -45.24 44.08 -29.77
CA TYR A 191 -44.90 42.82 -29.13
C TYR A 191 -43.97 41.95 -29.99
N SER A 192 -44.22 41.87 -31.31
CA SER A 192 -43.34 41.19 -32.26
C SER A 192 -41.92 41.76 -32.19
N GLN A 193 -41.78 43.08 -32.23
CA GLN A 193 -40.49 43.77 -32.15
C GLN A 193 -39.82 43.64 -30.77
N LYS A 194 -40.60 43.44 -29.70
CA LYS A 194 -40.08 43.12 -28.36
C LYS A 194 -39.56 41.67 -28.26
N GLY A 195 -39.96 40.80 -29.18
CA GLY A 195 -39.72 39.35 -29.10
C GLY A 195 -40.75 38.62 -28.24
N ASP A 196 -41.82 39.29 -27.81
CA ASP A 196 -42.93 38.68 -27.08
C ASP A 196 -43.94 38.10 -28.08
N ARG A 197 -43.56 36.94 -28.64
CA ARG A 197 -44.27 36.34 -29.77
C ARG A 197 -45.68 35.89 -29.41
N ALA A 198 -45.90 35.46 -28.15
CA ALA A 198 -47.22 35.02 -27.68
C ALA A 198 -48.22 36.18 -27.71
N ASN A 199 -47.86 37.33 -27.12
CA ASN A 199 -48.72 38.51 -27.16
C ASN A 199 -48.82 39.10 -28.58
N ALA A 200 -47.76 38.99 -29.40
CA ALA A 200 -47.82 39.40 -30.80
C ALA A 200 -48.89 38.63 -31.58
N VAL A 201 -48.88 37.29 -31.49
CA VAL A 201 -49.84 36.40 -32.16
C VAL A 201 -51.28 36.74 -31.75
N VAL A 202 -51.55 36.82 -30.44
CA VAL A 202 -52.91 37.09 -29.93
C VAL A 202 -53.46 38.44 -30.40
N ASN A 203 -52.64 39.50 -30.38
CA ASN A 203 -53.10 40.83 -30.77
C ASN A 203 -53.24 40.96 -32.31
N LEU A 204 -52.36 40.35 -33.09
CA LEU A 204 -52.47 40.33 -34.56
C LEU A 204 -53.68 39.52 -35.03
N GLU A 205 -54.00 38.39 -34.40
CA GLU A 205 -55.20 37.60 -34.70
C GLU A 205 -56.49 38.39 -34.44
N LYS A 206 -56.56 39.08 -33.30
CA LYS A 206 -57.70 39.94 -32.98
C LYS A 206 -57.82 41.13 -33.93
N ALA A 207 -56.70 41.76 -34.29
CA ALA A 207 -56.67 42.86 -35.25
C ALA A 207 -57.25 42.44 -36.62
N LEU A 208 -56.82 41.28 -37.13
CA LEU A 208 -57.30 40.72 -38.40
C LEU A 208 -58.77 40.29 -38.36
N ALA A 209 -59.28 39.89 -37.19
CA ALA A 209 -60.68 39.52 -37.02
C ALA A 209 -61.62 40.73 -36.95
N LEU A 210 -61.17 41.84 -36.34
CA LEU A 210 -61.96 43.06 -36.15
C LEU A 210 -61.96 43.98 -37.38
N ASP A 211 -60.88 43.99 -38.17
CA ASP A 211 -60.78 44.78 -39.40
C ASP A 211 -60.32 43.93 -40.61
N PRO A 212 -61.20 43.08 -41.18
CA PRO A 212 -60.84 42.17 -42.27
C PRO A 212 -60.48 42.85 -43.60
N HIS A 213 -60.72 44.16 -43.73
CA HIS A 213 -60.45 44.95 -44.93
C HIS A 213 -59.43 46.08 -44.72
N SER A 214 -58.68 46.04 -43.61
CA SER A 214 -57.65 47.02 -43.30
C SER A 214 -56.56 47.09 -44.37
N SER A 215 -56.03 48.30 -44.61
CA SER A 215 -54.84 48.51 -45.46
C SER A 215 -53.56 47.89 -44.89
N ASN A 216 -53.57 47.46 -43.61
CA ASN A 216 -52.43 46.84 -42.93
C ASN A 216 -52.48 45.29 -42.90
N ASN A 217 -53.47 44.65 -43.52
CA ASN A 217 -53.71 43.21 -43.37
C ASN A 217 -52.56 42.32 -43.88
N ASP A 218 -51.95 42.63 -45.02
CA ASP A 218 -50.81 41.86 -45.53
C ASP A 218 -49.61 41.90 -44.58
N LYS A 219 -49.36 43.07 -43.99
CA LYS A 219 -48.30 43.28 -43.01
C LYS A 219 -48.58 42.49 -41.72
N TRP A 220 -49.82 42.54 -41.21
CA TRP A 220 -50.19 41.78 -40.02
C TRP A 220 -50.15 40.27 -40.24
N ASN A 221 -50.60 39.78 -41.40
CA ASN A 221 -50.50 38.37 -41.79
C ASN A 221 -49.05 37.89 -41.87
N SER A 222 -48.15 38.69 -42.46
CA SER A 222 -46.72 38.39 -42.51
C SER A 222 -46.09 38.31 -41.12
N LEU A 223 -46.37 39.30 -40.26
CA LEU A 223 -45.92 39.31 -38.87
C LEU A 223 -46.49 38.13 -38.07
N LEU A 224 -47.77 37.79 -38.28
CA LEU A 224 -48.42 36.68 -37.63
C LEU A 224 -47.78 35.35 -38.01
N LYS A 225 -47.47 35.14 -39.30
CA LYS A 225 -46.77 33.94 -39.79
C LYS A 225 -45.41 33.76 -39.12
N VAL A 226 -44.58 34.82 -39.13
CA VAL A 226 -43.24 34.79 -38.52
C VAL A 226 -43.31 34.54 -37.01
N ASN A 227 -44.23 35.21 -36.31
CA ASN A 227 -44.36 35.03 -34.86
C ASN A 227 -44.92 33.66 -34.49
N ARG A 228 -45.88 33.11 -35.25
CA ARG A 228 -46.40 31.74 -35.04
C ARG A 228 -45.31 30.69 -35.22
N TYR A 229 -44.49 30.82 -36.26
CA TYR A 229 -43.36 29.91 -36.48
C TYR A 229 -42.41 29.88 -35.28
N TRP A 230 -41.85 31.03 -34.93
CA TRP A 230 -40.85 31.11 -33.85
C TRP A 230 -41.44 30.87 -32.46
N LEU A 231 -42.73 31.14 -32.24
CA LEU A 231 -43.43 30.77 -31.02
C LEU A 231 -43.53 29.25 -30.89
N ALA A 232 -43.88 28.55 -31.97
CA ALA A 232 -43.96 27.08 -31.98
C ALA A 232 -42.57 26.44 -31.74
N ILE A 233 -41.51 26.98 -32.34
CA ILE A 233 -40.11 26.57 -32.03
C ILE A 233 -39.81 26.75 -30.54
N GLN A 234 -40.05 27.96 -30.00
CA GLN A 234 -39.77 28.28 -28.60
C GLN A 234 -40.54 27.38 -27.61
N GLN A 235 -41.81 27.10 -27.91
CA GLN A 235 -42.63 26.19 -27.09
C GLN A 235 -42.15 24.74 -27.23
N GLY A 236 -41.70 24.32 -28.41
CA GLY A 236 -41.12 23.00 -28.64
C GLY A 236 -39.85 22.77 -27.83
N ASP A 237 -38.93 23.74 -27.84
CA ASP A 237 -37.71 23.71 -27.03
C ASP A 237 -38.01 23.66 -25.52
N ALA A 238 -39.00 24.44 -25.07
CA ALA A 238 -39.44 24.45 -23.68
C ALA A 238 -40.04 23.09 -23.27
N ALA A 239 -40.81 22.45 -24.15
CA ALA A 239 -41.38 21.12 -23.91
C ALA A 239 -40.29 20.04 -23.82
N LEU A 240 -39.24 20.12 -24.65
CA LEU A 240 -38.08 19.22 -24.52
C LEU A 240 -37.35 19.41 -23.20
N LYS A 241 -37.11 20.67 -22.78
CA LYS A 241 -36.51 20.97 -21.46
C LYS A 241 -37.35 20.45 -20.28
N ALA A 242 -38.67 20.43 -20.44
CA ALA A 242 -39.60 19.87 -19.47
C ALA A 242 -39.74 18.33 -19.58
N ASN A 243 -38.91 17.66 -20.40
CA ASN A 243 -38.92 16.22 -20.65
C ASN A 243 -40.26 15.70 -21.22
N ASN A 244 -40.89 16.48 -22.10
CA ASN A 244 -42.14 16.14 -22.79
C ASN A 244 -41.97 16.09 -24.32
N PRO A 245 -41.39 15.00 -24.86
CA PRO A 245 -41.08 14.89 -26.29
C PRO A 245 -42.32 14.82 -27.19
N GLU A 246 -43.46 14.32 -26.71
CA GLU A 246 -44.73 14.25 -27.47
C GLU A 246 -45.30 15.63 -27.78
N GLN A 247 -45.24 16.53 -26.79
CA GLN A 247 -45.68 17.91 -26.99
C GLN A 247 -44.71 18.67 -27.88
N ALA A 248 -43.40 18.48 -27.67
CA ALA A 248 -42.37 19.10 -28.49
C ALA A 248 -42.50 18.70 -29.97
N GLU A 249 -42.71 17.41 -30.26
CA GLU A 249 -42.87 16.91 -31.62
C GLU A 249 -44.03 17.59 -32.36
N ARG A 250 -45.19 17.72 -31.68
CA ARG A 250 -46.36 18.40 -32.25
C ARG A 250 -46.06 19.85 -32.58
N LEU A 251 -45.37 20.55 -31.69
CA LEU A 251 -45.01 21.96 -31.85
C LEU A 251 -43.99 22.18 -32.98
N PHE A 252 -42.97 21.33 -33.11
CA PHE A 252 -42.03 21.42 -34.24
C PHE A 252 -42.68 21.06 -35.58
N ARG A 253 -43.58 20.08 -35.62
CA ARG A 253 -44.39 19.79 -36.83
C ARG A 253 -45.30 20.96 -37.18
N GLN A 254 -45.89 21.62 -36.19
CA GLN A 254 -46.67 22.83 -36.38
C GLN A 254 -45.81 23.97 -36.93
N ALA A 255 -44.62 24.22 -36.36
CA ALA A 255 -43.68 25.20 -36.88
C ALA A 255 -43.36 24.92 -38.36
N ARG A 256 -43.05 23.66 -38.70
CA ARG A 256 -42.77 23.23 -40.07
C ARG A 256 -43.96 23.41 -41.03
N SER A 257 -45.20 23.34 -40.54
CA SER A 257 -46.39 23.61 -41.36
C SER A 257 -46.59 25.11 -41.64
N VAL A 258 -46.08 25.98 -40.76
CA VAL A 258 -46.14 27.43 -40.91
C VAL A 258 -45.03 27.92 -41.85
N ASP A 259 -43.82 27.40 -41.69
CA ASP A 259 -42.69 27.63 -42.58
C ASP A 259 -41.84 26.35 -42.71
N ASN A 260 -41.67 25.87 -43.94
CA ASN A 260 -40.92 24.66 -44.23
C ASN A 260 -39.51 24.93 -44.78
N ALA A 261 -39.12 26.19 -44.97
CA ALA A 261 -37.83 26.57 -45.52
C ALA A 261 -36.74 26.68 -44.44
N ASP A 262 -37.13 26.94 -43.19
CA ASP A 262 -36.21 27.12 -42.07
C ASP A 262 -35.79 25.79 -41.41
N SER A 263 -34.51 25.69 -41.03
CA SER A 263 -33.87 24.47 -40.52
C SER A 263 -34.20 24.14 -39.05
N TYR A 264 -34.64 25.11 -38.24
CA TYR A 264 -34.84 24.94 -36.79
C TYR A 264 -36.00 24.00 -36.42
N ALA A 265 -37.04 23.93 -37.26
CA ALA A 265 -38.12 22.97 -37.06
C ALA A 265 -37.67 21.51 -37.28
N VAL A 266 -36.72 21.29 -38.20
CA VAL A 266 -36.14 19.97 -38.46
C VAL A 266 -35.11 19.60 -37.40
N LEU A 267 -34.32 20.58 -36.95
CA LEU A 267 -33.40 20.43 -35.81
C LEU A 267 -34.14 19.95 -34.56
N GLY A 268 -35.24 20.62 -34.20
CA GLY A 268 -36.05 20.27 -33.03
C GLY A 268 -36.68 18.86 -33.12
N LEU A 269 -37.03 18.38 -34.31
CA LEU A 269 -37.45 16.98 -34.51
C LEU A 269 -36.30 15.98 -34.29
N GLY A 270 -35.06 16.37 -34.63
CA GLY A 270 -33.85 15.62 -34.27
C GLY A 270 -33.64 15.56 -32.75
N ASP A 271 -33.81 16.68 -32.06
CA ASP A 271 -33.69 16.76 -30.60
C ASP A 271 -34.80 15.94 -29.88
N VAL A 272 -36.01 15.90 -30.43
CA VAL A 272 -37.10 15.00 -29.97
C VAL A 272 -36.70 13.53 -30.11
N ALA A 273 -36.14 13.15 -31.25
CA ALA A 273 -35.69 11.77 -31.48
C ALA A 273 -34.54 11.39 -30.53
N MET A 274 -33.62 12.33 -30.26
CA MET A 274 -32.57 12.16 -29.24
C MET A 274 -33.15 11.95 -27.84
N ALA A 275 -34.11 12.77 -27.41
CA ALA A 275 -34.76 12.63 -26.11
C ALA A 275 -35.47 11.28 -25.94
N ARG A 276 -36.00 10.72 -27.04
CA ARG A 276 -36.61 9.38 -27.09
C ARG A 276 -35.60 8.24 -27.25
N LYS A 277 -34.31 8.53 -27.35
CA LYS A 277 -33.22 7.57 -27.64
C LYS A 277 -33.37 6.85 -28.99
N ASP A 278 -34.12 7.44 -29.93
CA ASP A 278 -34.20 6.97 -31.32
C ASP A 278 -33.05 7.61 -32.13
N TYR A 279 -31.84 7.10 -31.88
CA TYR A 279 -30.62 7.61 -32.51
C TYR A 279 -30.64 7.54 -34.04
N PRO A 280 -31.17 6.48 -34.70
CA PRO A 280 -31.29 6.45 -36.16
C PRO A 280 -32.20 7.54 -36.73
N ALA A 281 -33.33 7.85 -36.08
CA ALA A 281 -34.19 8.95 -36.52
C ALA A 281 -33.54 10.32 -36.27
N ALA A 282 -32.89 10.50 -35.11
CA ALA A 282 -32.18 11.73 -34.78
C ALA A 282 -31.05 12.03 -35.79
N GLU A 283 -30.25 11.02 -36.14
CA GLU A 283 -29.18 11.14 -37.13
C GLU A 283 -29.72 11.62 -38.48
N ARG A 284 -30.85 11.07 -38.95
CA ARG A 284 -31.50 11.49 -40.21
C ARG A 284 -31.95 12.96 -40.15
N TYR A 285 -32.57 13.39 -39.05
CA TYR A 285 -33.03 14.77 -38.89
C TYR A 285 -31.87 15.77 -38.78
N TYR A 286 -30.80 15.44 -38.06
CA TYR A 286 -29.62 16.30 -37.99
C TYR A 286 -28.89 16.40 -39.33
N GLN A 287 -28.74 15.29 -40.06
CA GLN A 287 -28.20 15.32 -41.42
C GLN A 287 -29.10 16.15 -42.36
N GLN A 288 -30.42 16.03 -42.25
CA GLN A 288 -31.34 16.87 -43.02
C GLN A 288 -31.20 18.35 -42.67
N THR A 289 -31.06 18.67 -41.38
CA THR A 289 -30.81 20.05 -40.90
C THR A 289 -29.54 20.61 -41.54
N LEU A 290 -28.44 19.84 -41.58
CA LEU A 290 -27.18 20.26 -42.21
C LEU A 290 -27.24 20.38 -43.73
N ARG A 291 -28.15 19.66 -44.40
CA ARG A 291 -28.42 19.86 -45.84
C ARG A 291 -29.18 21.16 -46.10
N MET A 292 -30.06 21.57 -45.18
CA MET A 292 -30.81 22.82 -45.27
C MET A 292 -29.97 24.03 -44.87
N ASP A 293 -29.19 23.88 -43.80
CA ASP A 293 -28.29 24.89 -43.25
C ASP A 293 -26.99 24.22 -42.80
N SER A 294 -25.97 24.28 -43.66
CA SER A 294 -24.65 23.70 -43.40
C SER A 294 -23.89 24.42 -42.28
N SER A 295 -24.36 25.58 -41.81
CA SER A 295 -23.74 26.32 -40.71
C SER A 295 -24.33 25.99 -39.33
N ASN A 296 -25.35 25.13 -39.26
CA ASN A 296 -26.07 24.82 -38.02
C ASN A 296 -25.22 23.97 -37.04
N THR A 297 -24.59 24.62 -36.08
CA THR A 297 -23.70 23.99 -35.09
C THR A 297 -24.42 23.06 -34.12
N ASN A 298 -25.71 23.26 -33.86
CA ASN A 298 -26.50 22.39 -32.98
C ASN A 298 -26.68 20.99 -33.60
N ALA A 299 -26.93 20.91 -34.91
CA ALA A 299 -27.01 19.63 -35.62
C ALA A 299 -25.65 18.89 -35.65
N VAL A 300 -24.54 19.61 -35.83
CA VAL A 300 -23.18 19.03 -35.75
C VAL A 300 -22.93 18.43 -34.36
N ARG A 301 -23.27 19.17 -33.30
CA ARG A 301 -23.14 18.69 -31.91
C ARG A 301 -24.04 17.49 -31.63
N GLY A 302 -25.27 17.49 -32.15
CA GLY A 302 -26.19 16.36 -32.06
C GLY A 302 -25.59 15.08 -32.67
N LEU A 303 -25.03 15.17 -33.88
CA LEU A 303 -24.34 14.05 -34.54
C LEU A 303 -23.07 13.59 -33.79
N ALA A 304 -22.24 14.53 -33.34
CA ALA A 304 -21.04 14.20 -32.56
C ALA A 304 -21.37 13.42 -31.28
N ASN A 305 -22.46 13.80 -30.59
CA ASN A 305 -22.94 13.08 -29.41
C ASN A 305 -23.46 11.68 -29.73
N ILE A 306 -24.22 11.52 -30.83
CA ILE A 306 -24.70 10.21 -31.29
C ILE A 306 -23.51 9.29 -31.58
N TYR A 307 -22.51 9.77 -32.32
CA TYR A 307 -21.37 8.94 -32.68
C TYR A 307 -20.50 8.61 -31.48
N ARG A 308 -20.30 9.54 -30.53
CA ARG A 308 -19.59 9.26 -29.28
C ARG A 308 -20.23 8.14 -28.48
N GLN A 309 -21.56 8.08 -28.47
CA GLN A 309 -22.29 7.03 -27.77
C GLN A 309 -22.20 5.65 -28.46
N GLN A 310 -21.92 5.63 -29.77
CA GLN A 310 -21.74 4.38 -30.52
C GLN A 310 -20.31 3.85 -30.37
N SER A 311 -19.30 4.68 -30.68
CA SER A 311 -17.90 4.39 -30.36
C SER A 311 -17.04 5.65 -30.42
N PRO A 312 -15.98 5.75 -29.60
CA PRO A 312 -15.03 6.87 -29.65
C PRO A 312 -14.44 7.09 -31.05
N GLU A 313 -14.10 6.01 -31.76
CA GLU A 313 -13.46 6.04 -33.09
C GLU A 313 -14.40 6.64 -34.14
N LYS A 314 -15.70 6.33 -34.06
CA LYS A 314 -16.70 6.86 -34.98
C LYS A 314 -16.90 8.37 -34.77
N ALA A 315 -16.86 8.82 -33.52
CA ALA A 315 -16.93 10.24 -33.19
C ALA A 315 -15.69 11.00 -33.67
N GLU A 316 -14.49 10.45 -33.43
CA GLU A 316 -13.24 11.04 -33.90
C GLU A 316 -13.21 11.15 -35.44
N ALA A 317 -13.61 10.09 -36.15
CA ALA A 317 -13.66 10.09 -37.62
C ALA A 317 -14.64 11.13 -38.16
N PHE A 318 -15.81 11.28 -37.52
CA PHE A 318 -16.76 12.32 -37.88
C PHE A 318 -16.19 13.71 -37.62
N ILE A 319 -15.67 13.99 -36.41
CA ILE A 319 -15.10 15.30 -36.05
C ILE A 319 -13.94 15.67 -36.97
N ALA A 320 -13.09 14.71 -37.34
CA ALA A 320 -11.99 14.91 -38.27
C ALA A 320 -12.46 15.26 -39.69
N SER A 321 -13.65 14.81 -40.09
CA SER A 321 -14.26 15.14 -41.40
C SER A 321 -14.89 16.53 -41.46
N LEU A 322 -15.07 17.20 -40.31
CA LEU A 322 -15.72 18.51 -40.25
C LEU A 322 -14.79 19.65 -40.70
N PRO A 323 -15.31 20.67 -41.40
CA PRO A 323 -14.62 21.93 -41.62
C PRO A 323 -14.23 22.63 -40.31
N ALA A 324 -13.18 23.44 -40.34
CA ALA A 324 -12.64 24.12 -39.15
C ALA A 324 -13.68 24.99 -38.40
N SER A 325 -14.64 25.59 -39.10
CA SER A 325 -15.72 26.38 -38.49
C SER A 325 -16.71 25.53 -37.68
N GLN A 326 -17.04 24.32 -38.17
CA GLN A 326 -17.94 23.38 -37.50
C GLN A 326 -17.24 22.64 -36.36
N ARG A 327 -15.97 22.27 -36.54
CA ARG A 327 -15.17 21.57 -35.53
C ARG A 327 -15.07 22.35 -34.22
N ARG A 328 -14.88 23.68 -34.30
CA ARG A 328 -14.89 24.59 -33.13
C ARG A 328 -16.13 24.45 -32.25
N SER A 329 -17.27 24.08 -32.84
CA SER A 329 -18.52 23.91 -32.09
C SER A 329 -18.58 22.62 -31.26
N VAL A 330 -17.61 21.71 -31.41
CA VAL A 330 -17.50 20.42 -30.72
C VAL A 330 -16.11 20.17 -30.12
N ASP A 331 -15.27 21.20 -29.97
CA ASP A 331 -13.91 21.12 -29.40
C ASP A 331 -13.89 20.53 -27.97
N ASP A 332 -14.95 20.72 -27.18
CA ASP A 332 -15.12 20.10 -25.87
C ASP A 332 -15.27 18.58 -25.96
N ILE A 333 -16.03 18.10 -26.95
CA ILE A 333 -16.22 16.66 -27.20
C ILE A 333 -14.91 16.05 -27.69
N GLU A 334 -14.22 16.73 -28.61
CA GLU A 334 -12.93 16.27 -29.13
C GLU A 334 -11.87 16.15 -28.01
N ARG A 335 -11.74 17.18 -27.16
CA ARG A 335 -10.79 17.15 -26.02
C ARG A 335 -11.12 16.04 -25.02
N SER A 336 -12.41 15.79 -24.75
CA SER A 336 -12.84 14.69 -23.88
C SER A 336 -12.41 13.33 -24.44
N LEU A 337 -12.68 13.07 -25.72
CA LEU A 337 -12.29 11.82 -26.39
C LEU A 337 -10.78 11.61 -26.36
N GLN A 338 -10.01 12.68 -26.62
CA GLN A 338 -8.56 12.63 -26.55
C GLN A 338 -8.06 12.33 -25.13
N ASN A 339 -8.67 12.92 -24.09
CA ASN A 339 -8.31 12.66 -22.69
C ASN A 339 -8.57 11.20 -22.31
N ASP A 340 -9.73 10.65 -22.68
CA ASP A 340 -10.12 9.26 -22.38
C ASP A 340 -9.16 8.26 -23.04
N ARG A 341 -8.79 8.50 -24.31
CA ARG A 341 -7.81 7.66 -25.02
C ARG A 341 -6.44 7.68 -24.35
N LEU A 342 -5.95 8.87 -23.98
CA LEU A 342 -4.68 9.01 -23.28
C LEU A 342 -4.72 8.35 -21.89
N ALA A 343 -5.88 8.36 -21.22
CA ALA A 343 -6.08 7.71 -19.93
C ALA A 343 -5.89 6.19 -20.06
N GLN A 344 -6.56 5.57 -21.02
CA GLN A 344 -6.47 4.13 -21.29
C GLN A 344 -5.04 3.71 -21.66
N GLN A 345 -4.34 4.52 -22.45
CA GLN A 345 -2.95 4.25 -22.82
C GLN A 345 -1.98 4.39 -21.62
N ALA A 346 -2.19 5.38 -20.75
CA ALA A 346 -1.39 5.54 -19.53
C ALA A 346 -1.57 4.34 -18.60
N GLU A 347 -2.81 3.93 -18.33
CA GLU A 347 -3.14 2.77 -17.49
C GLU A 347 -2.53 1.47 -18.03
N ALA A 348 -2.56 1.25 -19.35
CA ALA A 348 -1.92 0.09 -19.97
C ALA A 348 -0.39 0.05 -19.76
N LEU A 349 0.27 1.22 -19.68
CA LEU A 349 1.71 1.34 -19.41
C LEU A 349 2.02 1.20 -17.91
N GLU A 350 1.18 1.74 -17.04
CA GLU A 350 1.24 1.56 -15.58
C GLU A 350 1.24 0.06 -15.25
N ASN A 351 0.31 -0.70 -15.82
CA ASN A 351 0.21 -2.16 -15.63
C ASN A 351 1.41 -2.96 -16.17
N GLN A 352 2.21 -2.37 -17.05
CA GLN A 352 3.45 -2.96 -17.59
C GLN A 352 4.71 -2.51 -16.81
N GLY A 353 4.57 -1.69 -15.77
CA GLY A 353 5.69 -1.10 -15.04
C GLY A 353 6.47 -0.03 -15.82
N LYS A 354 5.91 0.49 -16.93
CA LYS A 354 6.56 1.50 -17.79
C LYS A 354 6.22 2.93 -17.34
N TRP A 355 6.52 3.24 -16.09
CA TRP A 355 6.12 4.47 -15.40
C TRP A 355 6.55 5.77 -16.08
N ALA A 356 7.76 5.82 -16.65
CA ALA A 356 8.24 7.02 -17.35
C ALA A 356 7.42 7.35 -18.61
N GLN A 357 6.90 6.32 -19.30
CA GLN A 357 6.06 6.49 -20.49
C GLN A 357 4.63 6.86 -20.08
N ALA A 358 4.10 6.24 -19.02
CA ALA A 358 2.82 6.64 -18.42
C ALA A 358 2.81 8.12 -18.01
N ALA A 359 3.87 8.57 -17.31
CA ALA A 359 4.05 9.98 -16.94
C ALA A 359 4.06 10.92 -18.15
N ALA A 360 4.59 10.50 -19.30
CA ALA A 360 4.56 11.32 -20.52
C ALA A 360 3.13 11.51 -21.05
N LEU A 361 2.29 10.47 -21.00
CA LEU A 361 0.88 10.55 -21.38
C LEU A 361 0.08 11.38 -20.37
N GLN A 362 0.32 11.22 -19.07
CA GLN A 362 -0.35 12.04 -18.05
C GLN A 362 0.01 13.53 -18.18
N ARG A 363 1.24 13.89 -18.59
CA ARG A 363 1.60 15.28 -18.94
C ARG A 363 0.76 15.82 -20.10
N GLN A 364 0.50 15.00 -21.13
CA GLN A 364 -0.37 15.41 -22.23
C GLN A 364 -1.82 15.59 -21.77
N ARG A 365 -2.31 14.71 -20.89
CA ARG A 365 -3.65 14.85 -20.28
C ARG A 365 -3.76 16.11 -19.44
N LEU A 366 -2.74 16.42 -18.65
CA LEU A 366 -2.69 17.64 -17.86
C LEU A 366 -2.64 18.90 -18.75
N ALA A 367 -2.03 18.83 -19.93
CA ALA A 367 -2.09 19.94 -20.89
C ALA A 367 -3.50 20.17 -21.47
N LEU A 368 -4.35 19.14 -21.54
CA LEU A 368 -5.75 19.25 -21.95
C LEU A 368 -6.64 19.82 -20.84
N ASP A 369 -6.33 19.50 -19.57
CA ASP A 369 -7.00 20.03 -18.38
C ASP A 369 -5.99 20.42 -17.28
N PRO A 370 -5.39 21.63 -17.37
CA PRO A 370 -4.32 22.06 -16.46
C PRO A 370 -4.71 22.19 -14.98
N GLY A 371 -6.02 22.20 -14.67
CA GLY A 371 -6.53 22.35 -13.30
C GLY A 371 -6.95 21.03 -12.64
N SER A 372 -6.77 19.89 -13.30
CA SER A 372 -7.26 18.60 -12.83
C SER A 372 -6.44 18.05 -11.67
N VAL A 373 -7.08 17.98 -10.49
CA VAL A 373 -6.51 17.41 -9.26
C VAL A 373 -6.08 15.96 -9.47
N TRP A 374 -6.97 15.14 -10.04
CA TRP A 374 -6.75 13.71 -10.20
C TRP A 374 -5.72 13.35 -11.27
N ILE A 375 -5.62 14.13 -12.36
CA ILE A 375 -4.55 13.94 -13.36
C ILE A 375 -3.20 14.33 -12.75
N THR A 376 -3.16 15.41 -11.96
CA THR A 376 -1.93 15.82 -11.26
C THR A 376 -1.49 14.77 -10.24
N TYR A 377 -2.43 14.19 -9.49
CA TYR A 377 -2.16 13.09 -8.57
C TYR A 377 -1.60 11.86 -9.30
N ARG A 378 -2.28 11.38 -10.36
CA ARG A 378 -1.82 10.24 -11.18
C ARG A 378 -0.43 10.47 -11.76
N LEU A 379 -0.18 11.64 -12.37
CA LEU A 379 1.13 12.02 -12.89
C LEU A 379 2.20 11.98 -11.79
N SER A 380 1.89 12.46 -10.59
CA SER A 380 2.82 12.45 -9.47
C SER A 380 3.16 11.03 -9.01
N GLN A 381 2.20 10.10 -9.05
CA GLN A 381 2.44 8.68 -8.78
C GLN A 381 3.38 8.06 -9.83
N ASP A 382 3.10 8.28 -11.12
CA ASP A 382 3.95 7.75 -12.21
C ASP A 382 5.38 8.29 -12.14
N LEU A 383 5.54 9.58 -11.84
CA LEU A 383 6.86 10.20 -11.67
C LEU A 383 7.62 9.61 -10.48
N TRP A 384 6.93 9.32 -9.38
CA TRP A 384 7.54 8.70 -8.22
C TRP A 384 8.04 7.29 -8.53
N GLN A 385 7.20 6.45 -9.15
CA GLN A 385 7.55 5.09 -9.56
C GLN A 385 8.66 5.07 -10.62
N ALA A 386 8.74 6.11 -11.46
CA ALA A 386 9.84 6.32 -12.40
C ALA A 386 11.15 6.83 -11.76
N GLY A 387 11.20 7.01 -10.43
CA GLY A 387 12.36 7.51 -9.69
C GLY A 387 12.53 9.04 -9.71
N GLN A 388 11.62 9.79 -10.32
CA GLN A 388 11.64 11.25 -10.45
C GLN A 388 10.94 11.94 -9.27
N ARG A 389 11.34 11.58 -8.04
CA ARG A 389 10.67 11.99 -6.79
C ARG A 389 10.52 13.51 -6.63
N SER A 390 11.59 14.27 -6.90
CA SER A 390 11.58 15.72 -6.76
C SER A 390 10.56 16.42 -7.67
N GLN A 391 10.30 15.87 -8.86
CA GLN A 391 9.30 16.40 -9.77
C GLN A 391 7.89 16.13 -9.25
N ALA A 392 7.63 14.92 -8.76
CA ALA A 392 6.35 14.56 -8.15
C ALA A 392 6.02 15.44 -6.94
N ASP A 393 6.98 15.63 -6.03
CA ASP A 393 6.82 16.47 -4.84
C ASP A 393 6.53 17.93 -5.18
N THR A 394 7.20 18.44 -6.21
CA THR A 394 7.01 19.82 -6.68
C THR A 394 5.63 19.98 -7.31
N LEU A 395 5.20 18.98 -8.10
CA LEU A 395 3.92 18.99 -8.78
C LEU A 395 2.75 18.99 -7.76
N MET A 396 2.80 18.15 -6.73
CA MET A 396 1.76 18.11 -5.69
C MET A 396 1.77 19.36 -4.80
N ARG A 397 2.95 19.90 -4.46
CA ARG A 397 3.02 21.19 -3.73
C ARG A 397 2.43 22.34 -4.54
N ASN A 398 2.70 22.41 -5.83
CA ASN A 398 2.12 23.42 -6.70
C ASN A 398 0.60 23.30 -6.76
N LEU A 399 0.07 22.07 -6.84
CA LEU A 399 -1.37 21.82 -6.78
C LEU A 399 -1.99 22.34 -5.47
N ALA A 400 -1.34 22.06 -4.34
CA ALA A 400 -1.77 22.52 -3.03
C ALA A 400 -1.79 24.05 -2.90
N GLN A 401 -0.81 24.74 -3.51
CA GLN A 401 -0.77 26.21 -3.53
C GLN A 401 -1.84 26.83 -4.43
N GLN A 402 -2.17 26.19 -5.54
CA GLN A 402 -3.17 26.69 -6.48
C GLN A 402 -4.60 26.52 -5.97
N LYS A 403 -4.87 25.47 -5.17
CA LYS A 403 -6.20 25.12 -4.67
C LYS A 403 -6.19 24.79 -3.16
N PRO A 404 -5.87 25.75 -2.28
CA PRO A 404 -5.65 25.49 -0.84
C PRO A 404 -6.93 25.09 -0.08
N ASP A 405 -8.11 25.51 -0.55
CA ASP A 405 -9.41 25.24 0.11
C ASP A 405 -10.27 24.22 -0.65
N ASP A 406 -9.69 23.49 -1.62
CA ASP A 406 -10.41 22.48 -2.42
C ASP A 406 -10.36 21.10 -1.73
N PRO A 407 -11.49 20.53 -1.27
CA PRO A 407 -11.50 19.23 -0.60
C PRO A 407 -10.94 18.09 -1.48
N GLU A 408 -11.10 18.15 -2.80
CA GLU A 408 -10.52 17.14 -3.69
C GLU A 408 -9.00 17.21 -3.70
N GLN A 409 -8.44 18.42 -3.78
CA GLN A 409 -7.00 18.64 -3.70
C GLN A 409 -6.45 18.14 -2.37
N VAL A 410 -7.06 18.54 -1.25
CA VAL A 410 -6.59 18.19 0.10
C VAL A 410 -6.59 16.68 0.27
N TYR A 411 -7.64 16.01 -0.22
CA TYR A 411 -7.71 14.56 -0.23
C TYR A 411 -6.63 13.91 -1.10
N ALA A 412 -6.45 14.36 -2.34
CA ALA A 412 -5.45 13.81 -3.26
C ALA A 412 -4.01 14.02 -2.75
N TYR A 413 -3.70 15.18 -2.16
CA TYR A 413 -2.38 15.41 -1.57
C TYR A 413 -2.19 14.64 -0.27
N GLY A 414 -3.23 14.49 0.54
CA GLY A 414 -3.24 13.58 1.69
C GLY A 414 -2.96 12.12 1.30
N LEU A 415 -3.60 11.62 0.23
CA LEU A 415 -3.33 10.29 -0.33
C LEU A 415 -1.88 10.16 -0.83
N TYR A 416 -1.37 11.18 -1.51
CA TYR A 416 0.00 11.20 -2.00
C TYR A 416 1.00 11.14 -0.84
N LEU A 417 0.84 11.97 0.19
CA LEU A 417 1.72 11.97 1.36
C LEU A 417 1.63 10.65 2.13
N SER A 418 0.42 10.12 2.32
CA SER A 418 0.19 8.82 2.97
C SER A 418 0.83 7.66 2.20
N GLY A 419 0.76 7.65 0.87
CA GLY A 419 1.34 6.59 0.02
C GLY A 419 2.87 6.58 -0.01
N HIS A 420 3.53 7.58 0.58
CA HIS A 420 4.99 7.71 0.63
C HIS A 420 5.50 7.81 2.09
N ASP A 421 4.78 7.20 3.04
CA ASP A 421 5.14 7.11 4.46
C ASP A 421 5.26 8.47 5.18
N GLN A 422 4.59 9.51 4.66
CA GLN A 422 4.56 10.85 5.26
C GLN A 422 3.23 11.12 5.99
N GLU A 423 2.81 10.18 6.83
CA GLU A 423 1.50 10.17 7.50
C GLU A 423 1.24 11.42 8.35
N ARG A 424 2.25 11.90 9.09
CA ARG A 424 2.14 13.14 9.89
C ARG A 424 1.96 14.38 9.02
N ALA A 425 2.66 14.43 7.88
CA ALA A 425 2.50 15.52 6.93
C ALA A 425 1.13 15.46 6.25
N ALA A 426 0.64 14.24 5.94
CA ALA A 426 -0.71 14.02 5.42
C ALA A 426 -1.78 14.53 6.40
N LEU A 427 -1.70 14.15 7.68
CA LEU A 427 -2.62 14.63 8.73
C LEU A 427 -2.52 16.16 8.90
N ALA A 428 -1.32 16.73 8.92
CA ALA A 428 -1.14 18.17 9.04
C ALA A 428 -1.76 18.93 7.85
N HIS A 429 -1.57 18.42 6.63
CA HIS A 429 -2.16 18.98 5.41
C HIS A 429 -3.69 18.87 5.43
N ILE A 430 -4.24 17.69 5.75
CA ILE A 430 -5.70 17.51 5.80
C ILE A 430 -6.35 18.42 6.86
N ASN A 431 -5.68 18.63 7.99
CA ASN A 431 -6.16 19.52 9.05
C ASN A 431 -6.11 21.02 8.68
N SER A 432 -5.52 21.41 7.55
CA SER A 432 -5.65 22.79 7.05
C SER A 432 -7.06 23.07 6.52
N LEU A 433 -7.80 22.03 6.12
CA LEU A 433 -9.18 22.13 5.66
C LEU A 433 -10.16 22.13 6.85
N PRO A 434 -11.10 23.09 6.94
CA PRO A 434 -12.10 23.10 8.00
C PRO A 434 -12.91 21.79 8.05
N ARG A 435 -13.14 21.25 9.25
CA ARG A 435 -13.88 19.97 9.44
C ARG A 435 -15.26 19.94 8.78
N ALA A 436 -15.93 21.09 8.63
CA ALA A 436 -17.22 21.20 7.95
C ALA A 436 -17.15 20.86 6.45
N GLN A 437 -15.96 20.89 5.85
CA GLN A 437 -15.72 20.61 4.44
C GLN A 437 -15.17 19.19 4.21
N TRP A 438 -15.00 18.39 5.27
CA TRP A 438 -14.54 17.03 5.14
C TRP A 438 -15.64 16.12 4.57
N ASN A 439 -15.39 15.57 3.38
CA ASN A 439 -16.23 14.52 2.82
C ASN A 439 -15.92 13.15 3.48
N SER A 440 -16.70 12.12 3.13
CA SER A 440 -16.53 10.76 3.66
C SER A 440 -15.12 10.20 3.47
N ASN A 441 -14.52 10.46 2.30
CA ASN A 441 -13.20 9.94 1.96
C ASN A 441 -12.09 10.58 2.80
N ILE A 442 -12.19 11.89 3.06
CA ILE A 442 -11.28 12.61 3.96
C ILE A 442 -11.41 12.07 5.38
N GLN A 443 -12.65 11.88 5.87
CA GLN A 443 -12.89 11.33 7.21
C GLN A 443 -12.31 9.92 7.37
N GLU A 444 -12.49 9.06 6.38
CA GLU A 444 -11.94 7.70 6.37
C GLU A 444 -10.40 7.71 6.40
N LEU A 445 -9.77 8.53 5.54
CA LEU A 445 -8.32 8.68 5.52
C LEU A 445 -7.78 9.20 6.85
N VAL A 446 -8.40 10.22 7.45
CA VAL A 446 -8.00 10.76 8.75
C VAL A 446 -8.11 9.72 9.86
N ASN A 447 -9.22 8.98 9.92
CA ASN A 447 -9.42 7.93 10.92
C ASN A 447 -8.34 6.84 10.81
N ARG A 448 -7.99 6.43 9.60
CA ARG A 448 -6.91 5.48 9.34
C ARG A 448 -5.57 6.02 9.81
N LEU A 449 -5.18 7.22 9.37
CA LEU A 449 -3.91 7.86 9.71
C LEU A 449 -3.75 8.11 11.21
N GLN A 450 -4.82 8.49 11.91
CA GLN A 450 -4.80 8.66 13.37
C GLN A 450 -4.60 7.33 14.10
N SER A 451 -5.25 6.26 13.63
CA SER A 451 -5.07 4.91 14.16
C SER A 451 -3.64 4.41 13.96
N ASP A 452 -3.07 4.66 12.76
CA ASP A 452 -1.67 4.33 12.43
C ASP A 452 -0.69 5.09 13.36
N GLN A 453 -0.90 6.39 13.57
CA GLN A 453 -0.05 7.20 14.45
C GLN A 453 -0.08 6.73 15.92
N VAL A 454 -1.23 6.28 16.41
CA VAL A 454 -1.37 5.71 17.76
C VAL A 454 -0.57 4.41 17.87
N LEU A 455 -0.70 3.51 16.90
CA LEU A 455 0.05 2.25 16.86
C LEU A 455 1.56 2.48 16.68
N GLU A 456 1.97 3.41 15.83
CA GLU A 456 3.39 3.80 15.65
C GLU A 456 4.00 4.29 16.97
N THR A 457 3.25 5.10 17.72
CA THR A 457 3.70 5.61 19.02
C THR A 457 3.78 4.50 20.07
N ALA A 458 2.81 3.59 20.09
CA ALA A 458 2.82 2.44 20.98
C ALA A 458 3.98 1.47 20.64
N ASN A 459 4.23 1.20 19.36
CA ASN A 459 5.36 0.39 18.90
C ASN A 459 6.70 1.00 19.31
N ARG A 460 6.90 2.32 19.13
CA ARG A 460 8.12 3.01 19.58
C ARG A 460 8.31 2.94 21.10
N LEU A 461 7.24 3.07 21.88
CA LEU A 461 7.30 2.87 23.33
C LEU A 461 7.74 1.44 23.67
N ARG A 462 7.17 0.43 23.00
CA ARG A 462 7.55 -0.96 23.16
C ARG A 462 9.02 -1.22 22.82
N GLU A 463 9.48 -0.71 21.68
CA GLU A 463 10.88 -0.80 21.24
C GLU A 463 11.85 -0.11 22.22
N SER A 464 11.41 0.93 22.92
CA SER A 464 12.18 1.59 23.98
C SER A 464 12.18 0.85 25.33
N GLY A 465 11.60 -0.35 25.41
CA GLY A 465 11.49 -1.15 26.63
C GLY A 465 10.32 -0.77 27.55
N LYS A 466 9.41 0.10 27.10
CA LYS A 466 8.26 0.60 27.86
C LYS A 466 6.94 -0.03 27.41
N GLU A 467 6.93 -1.34 27.25
CA GLU A 467 5.77 -2.06 26.72
C GLU A 467 4.50 -1.92 27.57
N ALA A 468 4.63 -1.90 28.91
CA ALA A 468 3.47 -1.73 29.79
C ALA A 468 2.79 -0.35 29.59
N GLU A 469 3.59 0.69 29.36
CA GLU A 469 3.08 2.03 29.02
C GLU A 469 2.40 2.04 27.64
N ALA A 470 2.99 1.34 26.66
CA ALA A 470 2.42 1.18 25.33
C ALA A 470 1.06 0.46 25.35
N GLU A 471 0.94 -0.65 26.08
CA GLU A 471 -0.32 -1.37 26.25
C GLU A 471 -1.38 -0.52 26.93
N ALA A 472 -1.00 0.20 28.00
CA ALA A 472 -1.92 1.09 28.69
C ALA A 472 -2.45 2.20 27.77
N MET A 473 -1.57 2.77 26.93
CA MET A 473 -1.93 3.76 25.92
C MET A 473 -2.92 3.20 24.88
N LEU A 474 -2.69 1.96 24.41
CA LEU A 474 -3.57 1.28 23.46
C LEU A 474 -4.94 0.94 24.06
N ARG A 475 -4.99 0.46 25.31
CA ARG A 475 -6.24 0.13 26.01
C ARG A 475 -7.10 1.36 26.35
N GLN A 476 -6.51 2.56 26.39
CA GLN A 476 -7.24 3.81 26.57
C GLN A 476 -7.95 4.30 25.31
N GLN A 477 -7.64 3.73 24.14
CA GLN A 477 -8.30 4.07 22.89
C GLN A 477 -9.69 3.41 22.82
N PRO A 478 -10.60 3.95 21.99
CA PRO A 478 -11.87 3.30 21.72
C PRO A 478 -11.69 1.84 21.23
N PRO A 479 -12.62 0.91 21.57
CA PRO A 479 -12.51 -0.48 21.18
C PRO A 479 -12.29 -0.66 19.67
N SER A 480 -11.14 -1.21 19.29
CA SER A 480 -10.71 -1.34 17.90
C SER A 480 -10.23 -2.77 17.66
N THR A 481 -10.70 -3.41 16.58
CA THR A 481 -10.24 -4.74 16.20
C THR A 481 -8.72 -4.76 15.98
N ARG A 482 -8.18 -3.73 15.33
CA ARG A 482 -6.74 -3.63 15.04
C ARG A 482 -5.89 -3.52 16.31
N ILE A 483 -6.37 -2.79 17.31
CA ILE A 483 -5.69 -2.67 18.61
C ILE A 483 -5.72 -4.00 19.35
N ASP A 484 -6.87 -4.67 19.41
CA ASP A 484 -6.98 -5.96 20.10
C ASP A 484 -6.11 -7.04 19.43
N LEU A 485 -6.06 -7.09 18.09
CA LEU A 485 -5.15 -7.98 17.35
C LEU A 485 -3.68 -7.66 17.68
N THR A 486 -3.30 -6.37 17.70
CA THR A 486 -1.94 -5.95 18.05
C THR A 486 -1.56 -6.36 19.48
N LEU A 487 -2.45 -6.16 20.45
CA LEU A 487 -2.25 -6.58 21.83
C LEU A 487 -2.17 -8.11 21.95
N ALA A 488 -2.95 -8.85 21.15
CA ALA A 488 -2.89 -10.31 21.09
C ALA A 488 -1.53 -10.79 20.56
N ASP A 489 -1.03 -10.19 19.47
CA ASP A 489 0.29 -10.48 18.91
C ASP A 489 1.41 -10.20 19.92
N TRP A 490 1.34 -9.10 20.66
CA TRP A 490 2.32 -8.75 21.68
C TRP A 490 2.31 -9.73 22.87
N ALA A 491 1.12 -10.16 23.30
CA ALA A 491 0.99 -11.20 24.32
C ALA A 491 1.56 -12.55 23.83
N GLN A 492 1.25 -12.94 22.59
CA GLN A 492 1.77 -14.16 21.97
C GLN A 492 3.30 -14.14 21.86
N GLN A 493 3.91 -13.02 21.45
CA GLN A 493 5.36 -12.87 21.38
C GLN A 493 6.06 -13.07 22.73
N ARG A 494 5.40 -12.69 23.83
CA ARG A 494 5.88 -12.93 25.20
C ARG A 494 5.50 -14.31 25.75
N ARG A 495 4.84 -15.14 24.94
CA ARG A 495 4.27 -16.44 25.31
C ARG A 495 3.22 -16.36 26.44
N ASP A 496 2.60 -15.20 26.63
CA ASP A 496 1.42 -15.06 27.48
C ASP A 496 0.17 -15.48 26.69
N TYR A 497 0.03 -16.79 26.55
CA TYR A 497 -1.08 -17.40 25.80
C TYR A 497 -2.44 -17.09 26.43
N THR A 498 -2.50 -16.77 27.73
CA THR A 498 -3.75 -16.44 28.41
C THR A 498 -4.24 -15.06 27.96
N ALA A 499 -3.37 -14.05 28.00
CA ALA A 499 -3.70 -12.71 27.52
C ALA A 499 -3.98 -12.71 26.00
N ALA A 500 -3.20 -13.46 25.21
CA ALA A 500 -3.40 -13.57 23.77
C ALA A 500 -4.77 -14.19 23.42
N ARG A 501 -5.15 -15.29 24.08
CA ARG A 501 -6.49 -15.92 23.91
C ARG A 501 -7.61 -14.94 24.24
N ALA A 502 -7.51 -14.21 25.35
CA ALA A 502 -8.53 -13.25 25.76
C ALA A 502 -8.69 -12.11 24.72
N ALA A 503 -7.59 -11.59 24.20
CA ALA A 503 -7.61 -10.54 23.18
C ALA A 503 -8.23 -11.02 21.85
N TYR A 504 -7.86 -12.20 21.36
CA TYR A 504 -8.49 -12.78 20.16
C TYR A 504 -9.98 -13.08 20.37
N GLN A 505 -10.37 -13.58 21.54
CA GLN A 505 -11.78 -13.82 21.87
C GLN A 505 -12.60 -12.52 21.92
N ASN A 506 -12.04 -11.42 22.40
CA ASN A 506 -12.69 -10.10 22.37
C ASN A 506 -12.97 -9.63 20.93
N VAL A 507 -12.06 -9.91 19.99
CA VAL A 507 -12.31 -9.66 18.56
C VAL A 507 -13.45 -10.54 18.06
N LEU A 508 -13.42 -11.85 18.34
CA LEU A 508 -14.44 -12.81 17.88
C LEU A 508 -15.83 -12.54 18.48
N THR A 509 -15.91 -11.93 19.66
CA THR A 509 -17.19 -11.53 20.27
C THR A 509 -17.88 -10.43 19.45
N ARG A 510 -17.10 -9.54 18.84
CA ARG A 510 -17.61 -8.44 17.98
C ARG A 510 -17.72 -8.85 16.52
N GLN A 511 -16.80 -9.71 16.06
CA GLN A 511 -16.68 -10.17 14.68
C GLN A 511 -16.46 -11.69 14.66
N PRO A 512 -17.53 -12.51 14.74
CA PRO A 512 -17.42 -13.97 14.85
C PRO A 512 -16.66 -14.65 13.70
N ASN A 513 -16.63 -14.02 12.52
CA ASN A 513 -15.99 -14.56 11.31
C ASN A 513 -14.66 -13.83 10.97
N ASN A 514 -14.04 -13.13 11.92
CA ASN A 514 -12.77 -12.45 11.68
C ASN A 514 -11.64 -13.48 11.49
N ILE A 515 -11.13 -13.59 10.27
CA ILE A 515 -10.13 -14.58 9.85
C ILE A 515 -8.84 -14.44 10.68
N ASP A 516 -8.33 -13.23 10.87
CA ASP A 516 -7.09 -12.99 11.61
C ASP A 516 -7.18 -13.42 13.07
N ALA A 517 -8.33 -13.18 13.71
CA ALA A 517 -8.56 -13.60 15.09
C ALA A 517 -8.76 -15.11 15.23
N ILE A 518 -9.41 -15.79 14.27
CA ILE A 518 -9.52 -17.26 14.27
C ILE A 518 -8.14 -17.88 14.07
N LEU A 519 -7.37 -17.41 13.08
CA LEU A 519 -6.02 -17.92 12.81
C LEU A 519 -5.06 -17.63 13.97
N GLY A 520 -5.06 -16.40 14.49
CA GLY A 520 -4.22 -16.03 15.63
C GLY A 520 -4.53 -16.85 16.88
N LEU A 521 -5.83 -17.08 17.17
CA LEU A 521 -6.23 -17.96 18.27
C LEU A 521 -5.77 -19.41 18.04
N THR A 522 -5.85 -19.89 16.80
CA THR A 522 -5.37 -21.22 16.41
C THR A 522 -3.85 -21.35 16.60
N GLU A 523 -3.08 -20.35 16.18
CA GLU A 523 -1.63 -20.27 16.34
C GLU A 523 -1.23 -20.25 17.82
N VAL A 524 -1.96 -19.49 18.66
CA VAL A 524 -1.78 -19.48 20.12
C VAL A 524 -2.07 -20.84 20.74
N ASP A 525 -3.15 -21.51 20.33
CA ASP A 525 -3.51 -22.83 20.84
C ASP A 525 -2.44 -23.88 20.48
N ILE A 526 -1.86 -23.80 19.28
CA ILE A 526 -0.71 -24.63 18.88
C ILE A 526 0.51 -24.34 19.76
N ALA A 527 0.86 -23.06 19.92
CA ALA A 527 2.03 -22.65 20.72
C ALA A 527 1.88 -23.01 22.21
N ALA A 528 0.65 -23.09 22.72
CA ALA A 528 0.32 -23.56 24.06
C ALA A 528 0.28 -25.10 24.19
N GLY A 529 0.43 -25.84 23.09
CA GLY A 529 0.39 -27.30 23.05
C GLY A 529 -1.01 -27.91 22.93
N ASP A 530 -2.06 -27.10 22.85
CA ASP A 530 -3.46 -27.55 22.75
C ASP A 530 -3.89 -27.74 21.29
N LYS A 531 -3.37 -28.79 20.66
CA LYS A 531 -3.68 -29.12 19.25
C LYS A 531 -5.17 -29.45 19.03
N ALA A 532 -5.89 -29.86 20.07
CA ALA A 532 -7.32 -30.18 19.97
C ALA A 532 -8.16 -28.90 19.85
N ALA A 533 -7.89 -27.91 20.70
CA ALA A 533 -8.51 -26.59 20.60
C ALA A 533 -8.17 -25.93 19.25
N ALA A 534 -6.91 -25.98 18.83
CA ALA A 534 -6.47 -25.44 17.56
C ALA A 534 -7.24 -26.03 16.35
N ARG A 535 -7.41 -27.36 16.29
CA ARG A 535 -8.23 -28.00 15.23
C ARG A 535 -9.68 -27.52 15.27
N SER A 536 -10.26 -27.34 16.46
CA SER A 536 -11.61 -26.82 16.62
C SER A 536 -11.76 -25.38 16.14
N GLN A 537 -10.77 -24.52 16.39
CA GLN A 537 -10.79 -23.13 15.90
C GLN A 537 -10.60 -23.07 14.39
N LEU A 538 -9.64 -23.83 13.84
CA LEU A 538 -9.40 -23.89 12.40
C LEU A 538 -10.65 -24.34 11.62
N ALA A 539 -11.44 -25.26 12.18
CA ALA A 539 -12.71 -25.71 11.57
C ALA A 539 -13.79 -24.62 11.47
N LYS A 540 -13.66 -23.50 12.22
CA LYS A 540 -14.56 -22.35 12.16
C LYS A 540 -14.16 -21.34 11.08
N LEU A 541 -12.99 -21.51 10.47
CA LEU A 541 -12.52 -20.63 9.42
C LEU A 541 -13.45 -20.72 8.19
N PRO A 542 -13.94 -19.60 7.64
CA PRO A 542 -14.71 -19.62 6.40
C PRO A 542 -13.86 -20.12 5.22
N ALA A 543 -14.50 -20.54 4.12
CA ALA A 543 -13.79 -20.98 2.92
C ALA A 543 -12.82 -19.90 2.41
N THR A 544 -11.53 -20.24 2.30
CA THR A 544 -10.44 -19.28 2.01
C THR A 544 -9.98 -19.31 0.55
N ASP A 545 -10.70 -19.94 -0.37
CA ASP A 545 -10.26 -20.11 -1.76
C ASP A 545 -10.04 -18.76 -2.49
N ASN A 546 -10.78 -17.72 -2.09
CA ASN A 546 -10.62 -16.35 -2.57
C ASN A 546 -9.92 -15.42 -1.57
N ALA A 547 -9.33 -15.95 -0.50
CA ALA A 547 -8.63 -15.15 0.51
C ALA A 547 -7.24 -14.68 0.02
N SER A 548 -6.65 -13.69 0.70
CA SER A 548 -5.30 -13.20 0.40
C SER A 548 -4.26 -14.32 0.46
N LEU A 549 -3.13 -14.15 -0.25
CA LEU A 549 -2.06 -15.15 -0.27
C LEU A 549 -1.52 -15.38 1.14
N ASN A 550 -1.42 -14.34 1.97
CA ASN A 550 -0.96 -14.44 3.35
C ASN A 550 -1.94 -15.24 4.23
N THR A 551 -3.25 -15.10 4.00
CA THR A 551 -4.25 -15.93 4.71
C THR A 551 -4.07 -17.39 4.36
N GLN A 552 -3.97 -17.71 3.07
CA GLN A 552 -3.80 -19.09 2.60
C GLN A 552 -2.47 -19.69 3.08
N ARG A 553 -1.39 -18.88 3.10
CA ARG A 553 -0.09 -19.23 3.68
C ARG A 553 -0.21 -19.58 5.17
N ARG A 554 -0.83 -18.71 5.98
CA ARG A 554 -1.02 -18.95 7.42
C ARG A 554 -1.83 -20.22 7.69
N VAL A 555 -2.89 -20.45 6.93
CA VAL A 555 -3.67 -21.69 6.98
C VAL A 555 -2.80 -22.92 6.73
N ALA A 556 -1.97 -22.89 5.67
CA ALA A 556 -1.06 -23.99 5.34
C ALA A 556 -0.03 -24.24 6.46
N LEU A 557 0.55 -23.19 7.04
CA LEU A 557 1.48 -23.30 8.17
C LEU A 557 0.82 -23.95 9.39
N VAL A 558 -0.38 -23.49 9.74
CA VAL A 558 -1.15 -24.03 10.86
C VAL A 558 -1.52 -25.49 10.62
N GLN A 559 -1.95 -25.85 9.40
CA GLN A 559 -2.21 -27.25 9.01
C GLN A 559 -0.96 -28.12 9.19
N ALA A 560 0.21 -27.66 8.72
CA ALA A 560 1.46 -28.39 8.89
C ALA A 560 1.81 -28.60 10.38
N GLN A 561 1.65 -27.58 11.22
CA GLN A 561 1.90 -27.67 12.68
C GLN A 561 0.94 -28.64 13.39
N LEU A 562 -0.27 -28.81 12.85
CA LEU A 562 -1.27 -29.79 13.32
C LEU A 562 -1.04 -31.21 12.78
N GLY A 563 -0.03 -31.41 11.92
CA GLY A 563 0.35 -32.70 11.35
C GLY A 563 -0.17 -32.96 9.93
N ASP A 564 -0.93 -32.03 9.34
CA ASP A 564 -1.51 -32.16 8.00
C ASP A 564 -0.54 -31.62 6.92
N THR A 565 0.71 -32.10 6.93
CA THR A 565 1.79 -31.60 6.06
C THR A 565 1.47 -31.75 4.58
N ALA A 566 0.83 -32.84 4.17
CA ALA A 566 0.44 -33.07 2.78
C ALA A 566 -0.53 -31.98 2.25
N ALA A 567 -1.48 -31.53 3.08
CA ALA A 567 -2.41 -30.45 2.72
C ALA A 567 -1.68 -29.09 2.62
N ALA A 568 -0.72 -28.85 3.52
CA ALA A 568 0.12 -27.67 3.46
C ALA A 568 0.97 -27.63 2.18
N HIS A 569 1.62 -28.73 1.81
CA HIS A 569 2.37 -28.84 0.54
C HIS A 569 1.49 -28.58 -0.68
N GLN A 570 0.29 -29.18 -0.74
CA GLN A 570 -0.65 -28.93 -1.84
C GLN A 570 -1.03 -27.45 -1.94
N THR A 571 -1.18 -26.78 -0.80
CA THR A 571 -1.46 -25.34 -0.76
C THR A 571 -0.29 -24.53 -1.28
N PHE A 572 0.95 -24.79 -0.82
CA PHE A 572 2.14 -24.09 -1.31
C PHE A 572 2.43 -24.34 -2.79
N ASN A 573 2.20 -25.55 -3.32
CA ASN A 573 2.34 -25.85 -4.75
C ASN A 573 1.44 -24.98 -5.64
N ARG A 574 0.30 -24.51 -5.11
CA ARG A 574 -0.60 -23.56 -5.77
C ARG A 574 -0.23 -22.11 -5.50
N LEU A 575 0.23 -21.78 -4.29
CA LEU A 575 0.58 -20.40 -3.90
C LEU A 575 1.89 -19.91 -4.51
N ILE A 576 2.90 -20.77 -4.66
CA ILE A 576 4.22 -20.39 -5.18
C ILE A 576 4.11 -19.77 -6.59
N PRO A 577 3.45 -20.39 -7.59
CA PRO A 577 3.28 -19.77 -8.91
C PRO A 577 2.49 -18.45 -8.88
N GLN A 578 1.50 -18.34 -7.98
CA GLN A 578 0.72 -17.10 -7.80
C GLN A 578 1.56 -15.98 -7.21
N ALA A 579 2.41 -16.28 -6.21
CA ALA A 579 3.32 -15.31 -5.64
C ALA A 579 4.38 -14.84 -6.66
N LYS A 580 4.87 -15.73 -7.53
CA LYS A 580 5.84 -15.38 -8.60
C LYS A 580 5.24 -14.48 -9.68
N SER A 581 3.92 -14.53 -9.91
CA SER A 581 3.27 -13.70 -10.93
C SER A 581 2.85 -12.31 -10.42
N GLN A 582 2.84 -12.10 -9.10
CA GLN A 582 2.56 -10.81 -8.49
C GLN A 582 3.82 -9.93 -8.42
N PRO A 583 3.66 -8.58 -8.39
CA PRO A 583 4.77 -7.68 -8.11
C PRO A 583 5.47 -8.00 -6.78
N PRO A 584 6.78 -7.70 -6.65
CA PRO A 584 7.51 -7.84 -5.39
C PRO A 584 6.79 -7.16 -4.22
N SER A 585 6.51 -7.91 -3.17
CA SER A 585 5.83 -7.44 -1.96
C SER A 585 6.21 -8.30 -0.77
N MET A 586 5.96 -7.79 0.44
CA MET A 586 6.13 -8.56 1.68
C MET A 586 5.33 -9.87 1.65
N GLU A 587 4.10 -9.83 1.11
CA GLU A 587 3.20 -10.99 1.03
C GLU A 587 3.73 -12.06 0.09
N SER A 588 4.13 -11.69 -1.14
CA SER A 588 4.72 -12.64 -2.08
C SER A 588 6.04 -13.22 -1.57
N ALA A 589 6.86 -12.42 -0.91
CA ALA A 589 8.13 -12.86 -0.32
C ALA A 589 7.95 -13.87 0.83
N MET A 590 6.99 -13.65 1.73
CA MET A 590 6.68 -14.60 2.82
C MET A 590 6.18 -15.94 2.28
N VAL A 591 5.35 -15.92 1.23
CA VAL A 591 4.87 -17.13 0.55
C VAL A 591 6.02 -17.90 -0.07
N LEU A 592 6.93 -17.22 -0.78
CA LEU A 592 8.08 -17.85 -1.43
C LEU A 592 9.07 -18.41 -0.41
N ARG A 593 9.35 -17.67 0.68
CA ARG A 593 10.22 -18.13 1.76
C ARG A 593 9.71 -19.44 2.37
N ASP A 594 8.45 -19.46 2.81
CA ASP A 594 7.89 -20.67 3.42
C ASP A 594 7.69 -21.77 2.40
N GLY A 595 7.29 -21.43 1.18
CA GLY A 595 7.18 -22.35 0.06
C GLY A 595 8.50 -23.09 -0.20
N ALA A 596 9.63 -22.37 -0.19
CA ALA A 596 10.96 -22.96 -0.29
C ALA A 596 11.27 -23.91 0.89
N SER A 597 10.88 -23.55 2.12
CA SER A 597 11.01 -24.46 3.26
C SER A 597 10.21 -25.75 3.06
N PHE A 598 8.99 -25.67 2.52
CA PHE A 598 8.18 -26.87 2.20
C PHE A 598 8.78 -27.65 1.02
N GLU A 599 9.26 -27.01 -0.05
CA GLU A 599 9.96 -27.70 -1.14
C GLU A 599 11.17 -28.48 -0.59
N ALA A 600 11.96 -27.88 0.32
CA ALA A 600 13.09 -28.57 0.95
C ALA A 600 12.64 -29.76 1.81
N GLN A 601 11.60 -29.61 2.62
CA GLN A 601 11.04 -30.70 3.44
C GLN A 601 10.42 -31.83 2.60
N ALA A 602 9.93 -31.52 1.39
CA ALA A 602 9.43 -32.51 0.44
C ALA A 602 10.55 -33.31 -0.27
N GLY A 603 11.82 -33.00 0.00
CA GLY A 603 12.96 -33.62 -0.68
C GLY A 603 13.31 -32.95 -2.01
N GLU A 604 12.87 -31.71 -2.24
CA GLU A 604 13.17 -30.90 -3.43
C GLU A 604 14.06 -29.68 -3.11
N PRO A 605 15.23 -29.84 -2.46
CA PRO A 605 16.03 -28.70 -1.99
C PRO A 605 16.61 -27.84 -3.12
N GLN A 606 16.83 -28.41 -4.31
CA GLN A 606 17.27 -27.63 -5.48
C GLN A 606 16.17 -26.67 -5.96
N GLN A 607 14.92 -27.14 -5.96
CA GLN A 607 13.77 -26.30 -6.29
C GLN A 607 13.57 -25.21 -5.22
N ALA A 608 13.75 -25.57 -3.94
CA ALA A 608 13.73 -24.62 -2.83
C ALA A 608 14.78 -23.50 -2.97
N LEU A 609 16.01 -23.82 -3.38
CA LEU A 609 17.04 -22.83 -3.65
C LEU A 609 16.63 -21.89 -4.80
N GLU A 610 16.01 -22.41 -5.86
CA GLU A 610 15.46 -21.58 -6.94
C GLU A 610 14.31 -20.68 -6.46
N THR A 611 13.46 -21.16 -5.57
CA THR A 611 12.39 -20.37 -4.95
C THR A 611 12.96 -19.30 -4.00
N TYR A 612 14.06 -19.57 -3.28
CA TYR A 612 14.76 -18.54 -2.50
C TYR A 612 15.36 -17.43 -3.37
N LYS A 613 15.85 -17.74 -4.58
CA LYS A 613 16.28 -16.70 -5.55
C LYS A 613 15.12 -15.77 -5.91
N ASP A 614 13.91 -16.31 -6.06
CA ASP A 614 12.69 -15.50 -6.29
C ASP A 614 12.29 -14.73 -5.02
N ALA A 615 12.39 -15.35 -3.84
CA ALA A 615 12.11 -14.71 -2.56
C ALA A 615 13.04 -13.51 -2.28
N MET A 616 14.31 -13.57 -2.72
CA MET A 616 15.23 -12.43 -2.63
C MET A 616 14.78 -11.23 -3.47
N VAL A 617 14.16 -11.46 -4.63
CA VAL A 617 13.60 -10.38 -5.45
C VAL A 617 12.32 -9.84 -4.81
N ALA A 618 11.42 -10.74 -4.39
CA ALA A 618 10.15 -10.36 -3.78
C ALA A 618 10.34 -9.57 -2.47
N SER A 619 11.32 -9.95 -1.64
CA SER A 619 11.64 -9.28 -0.37
C SER A 619 12.43 -7.98 -0.55
N GLY A 620 12.91 -7.67 -1.76
CA GLY A 620 13.76 -6.52 -2.02
C GLY A 620 15.18 -6.66 -1.47
N VAL A 621 15.67 -7.89 -1.26
CA VAL A 621 17.09 -8.18 -1.08
C VAL A 621 17.87 -7.92 -2.37
N ALA A 622 17.27 -8.20 -3.53
CA ALA A 622 17.80 -7.91 -4.85
C ALA A 622 16.72 -7.32 -5.77
N THR A 623 17.13 -6.48 -6.73
CA THR A 623 16.22 -5.96 -7.77
C THR A 623 16.10 -6.89 -8.97
N THR A 624 17.06 -7.79 -9.15
CA THR A 624 17.12 -8.76 -10.24
C THR A 624 17.36 -10.15 -9.67
N ARG A 625 16.78 -11.17 -10.32
CA ARG A 625 16.96 -12.56 -9.91
C ARG A 625 18.41 -12.99 -10.14
N PRO A 626 19.13 -13.50 -9.12
CA PRO A 626 20.49 -13.99 -9.30
C PRO A 626 20.50 -15.20 -10.25
N GLN A 627 21.41 -15.18 -11.23
CA GLN A 627 21.52 -16.21 -12.27
C GLN A 627 22.60 -17.26 -11.96
N ASP A 628 23.50 -16.96 -11.03
CA ASP A 628 24.63 -17.80 -10.64
C ASP A 628 24.74 -17.90 -9.10
N ASN A 629 25.45 -18.94 -8.64
CA ASN A 629 25.60 -19.25 -7.23
C ASN A 629 26.42 -18.21 -6.45
N ASP A 630 27.41 -17.57 -7.09
CA ASP A 630 28.26 -16.59 -6.44
C ASP A 630 27.46 -15.31 -6.14
N THR A 631 26.67 -14.83 -7.10
CA THR A 631 25.74 -13.72 -6.87
C THR A 631 24.69 -14.08 -5.82
N PHE A 632 24.10 -15.27 -5.91
CA PHE A 632 23.08 -15.73 -4.97
C PHE A 632 23.61 -15.82 -3.54
N THR A 633 24.73 -16.52 -3.32
CA THR A 633 25.31 -16.66 -1.98
C THR A 633 25.90 -15.35 -1.46
N ARG A 634 26.42 -14.46 -2.32
CA ARG A 634 26.82 -13.11 -1.88
C ARG A 634 25.65 -12.31 -1.32
N LEU A 635 24.46 -12.48 -1.88
CA LEU A 635 23.23 -11.86 -1.38
C LEU A 635 22.75 -12.45 -0.05
N THR A 636 23.27 -13.60 0.42
CA THR A 636 22.92 -14.12 1.75
C THR A 636 23.74 -13.51 2.89
N ARG A 637 24.76 -12.69 2.59
CA ARG A 637 25.52 -11.98 3.62
C ARG A 637 24.61 -11.13 4.48
N ASN A 638 24.78 -11.21 5.79
CA ASN A 638 23.99 -10.43 6.74
C ASN A 638 24.12 -8.91 6.48
N ASP A 639 23.02 -8.18 6.66
CA ASP A 639 23.00 -6.72 6.67
C ASP A 639 22.32 -6.23 7.96
N GLU A 640 22.98 -5.34 8.69
CA GLU A 640 22.47 -4.77 9.94
C GLU A 640 21.20 -3.93 9.71
N LYS A 641 21.00 -3.41 8.49
CA LYS A 641 19.84 -2.59 8.10
C LYS A 641 18.63 -3.42 7.68
N ASP A 642 18.78 -4.73 7.55
CA ASP A 642 17.67 -5.61 7.16
C ASP A 642 16.57 -5.64 8.23
N ASP A 643 15.32 -5.59 7.76
CA ASP A 643 14.17 -6.00 8.55
C ASP A 643 14.18 -7.52 8.80
N TRP A 644 13.23 -8.00 9.59
CA TRP A 644 13.13 -9.40 9.97
C TRP A 644 12.94 -10.33 8.76
N LEU A 645 12.24 -9.89 7.71
CA LEU A 645 11.94 -10.74 6.56
C LEU A 645 13.19 -10.90 5.69
N LYS A 646 13.86 -9.80 5.35
CA LYS A 646 15.10 -9.84 4.57
C LYS A 646 16.16 -10.67 5.28
N ARG A 647 16.32 -10.45 6.60
CA ARG A 647 17.25 -11.24 7.42
C ARG A 647 16.89 -12.72 7.40
N GLY A 648 15.61 -13.07 7.53
CA GLY A 648 15.11 -14.44 7.46
C GLY A 648 15.38 -15.08 6.09
N VAL A 649 15.03 -14.41 4.99
CA VAL A 649 15.27 -14.91 3.62
C VAL A 649 16.76 -15.16 3.38
N ARG A 650 17.65 -14.26 3.84
CA ARG A 650 19.10 -14.46 3.72
C ARG A 650 19.60 -15.64 4.53
N SER A 651 19.18 -15.75 5.80
CA SER A 651 19.61 -16.85 6.68
C SER A 651 19.13 -18.19 6.15
N ASP A 652 17.83 -18.35 5.90
CA ASP A 652 17.27 -19.63 5.49
C ASP A 652 17.84 -20.10 4.15
N ALA A 653 18.09 -19.15 3.22
CA ALA A 653 18.77 -19.44 1.96
C ALA A 653 20.24 -19.82 2.15
N ALA A 654 20.98 -19.14 3.05
CA ALA A 654 22.35 -19.49 3.39
C ALA A 654 22.45 -20.88 4.01
N ASP A 655 21.57 -21.18 4.96
CA ASP A 655 21.56 -22.43 5.73
C ASP A 655 21.25 -23.60 4.80
N LEU A 656 20.19 -23.49 3.97
CA LEU A 656 19.89 -24.51 2.97
C LEU A 656 21.03 -24.68 1.96
N TYR A 657 21.63 -23.58 1.45
CA TYR A 657 22.72 -23.68 0.49
C TYR A 657 23.94 -24.41 1.09
N ARG A 658 24.34 -24.05 2.30
CA ARG A 658 25.44 -24.70 3.03
C ARG A 658 25.13 -26.15 3.36
N GLN A 659 23.89 -26.47 3.71
CA GLN A 659 23.42 -27.82 3.95
C GLN A 659 23.52 -28.67 2.67
N GLN A 660 23.23 -28.10 1.50
CA GLN A 660 23.26 -28.78 0.20
C GLN A 660 24.64 -28.87 -0.45
N ASP A 661 25.63 -28.10 -0.01
CA ASP A 661 26.95 -28.08 -0.65
C ASP A 661 27.77 -29.35 -0.35
N LEU A 662 28.57 -29.79 -1.32
CA LEU A 662 29.54 -30.86 -1.14
C LEU A 662 30.88 -30.25 -0.75
N ASN A 663 31.37 -30.58 0.45
CA ASN A 663 32.66 -30.09 0.92
C ASN A 663 33.68 -31.23 1.01
N VAL A 664 34.92 -30.93 0.65
CA VAL A 664 36.07 -31.80 0.89
C VAL A 664 37.12 -31.03 1.67
N THR A 665 37.48 -31.51 2.86
CA THR A 665 38.49 -30.87 3.71
C THR A 665 39.67 -31.81 3.90
N LEU A 666 40.88 -31.33 3.60
CA LEU A 666 42.14 -31.98 3.93
C LEU A 666 42.83 -31.14 5.01
N GLU A 667 43.15 -31.77 6.13
CA GLU A 667 43.81 -31.14 7.27
C GLU A 667 45.01 -31.95 7.73
N HIS A 668 46.05 -31.26 8.19
CA HIS A 668 47.17 -31.87 8.90
C HIS A 668 47.35 -31.19 10.25
N ASP A 669 47.36 -32.00 11.31
CA ASP A 669 47.57 -31.58 12.68
C ASP A 669 48.88 -32.17 13.22
N TYR A 670 49.76 -31.30 13.71
CA TYR A 670 50.94 -31.67 14.48
C TYR A 670 50.66 -31.37 15.95
N TRP A 671 50.73 -32.41 16.77
CA TRP A 671 50.32 -32.33 18.16
C TRP A 671 51.21 -33.17 19.07
N GLY A 672 51.20 -32.86 20.35
CA GLY A 672 52.01 -33.61 21.32
C GLY A 672 52.21 -32.92 22.65
N SER A 673 53.06 -33.53 23.46
CA SER A 673 53.39 -33.10 24.81
C SER A 673 54.78 -33.58 25.18
N SER A 674 55.49 -32.79 25.99
CA SER A 674 56.80 -33.18 26.51
C SER A 674 56.66 -34.28 27.57
N GLY A 675 57.57 -35.23 27.59
CA GLY A 675 57.58 -36.29 28.60
C GLY A 675 58.86 -37.12 28.57
N THR A 676 58.74 -38.39 28.95
CA THR A 676 59.85 -39.34 28.99
C THR A 676 59.93 -40.16 27.71
N GLY A 677 61.13 -40.26 27.14
CA GLY A 677 61.40 -41.06 25.96
C GLY A 677 61.04 -42.55 26.16
N GLY A 678 60.36 -43.11 25.17
CA GLY A 678 59.83 -44.48 25.17
C GLY A 678 58.31 -44.56 25.39
N TYR A 679 57.68 -43.57 26.04
CA TYR A 679 56.23 -43.67 26.33
C TYR A 679 55.45 -42.35 26.46
N SER A 680 56.10 -41.21 26.73
CA SER A 680 55.40 -39.93 26.94
C SER A 680 56.05 -38.69 26.32
N ASP A 681 57.24 -38.77 25.71
CA ASP A 681 57.78 -37.67 24.86
C ASP A 681 57.09 -37.67 23.50
N LEU A 682 55.82 -37.26 23.49
CA LEU A 682 54.90 -37.43 22.39
C LEU A 682 55.09 -36.36 21.31
N LYS A 683 55.38 -36.81 20.09
CA LYS A 683 55.32 -36.03 18.85
C LYS A 683 54.44 -36.81 17.87
N ALA A 684 53.27 -36.26 17.56
CA ALA A 684 52.27 -36.92 16.77
C ALA A 684 51.82 -36.09 15.57
N HIS A 685 51.38 -36.79 14.54
CA HIS A 685 50.86 -36.22 13.30
C HIS A 685 49.55 -36.91 12.97
N THR A 686 48.52 -36.13 12.68
CA THR A 686 47.23 -36.61 12.18
C THR A 686 46.92 -35.94 10.86
N THR A 687 46.78 -36.72 9.79
CA THR A 687 46.30 -36.21 8.49
C THR A 687 44.86 -36.66 8.28
N MET A 688 43.95 -35.71 8.13
CA MET A 688 42.52 -35.93 8.05
C MET A 688 42.00 -35.59 6.66
N LEU A 689 41.21 -36.49 6.09
CA LEU A 689 40.41 -36.22 4.89
C LEU A 689 38.94 -36.43 5.23
N GLN A 690 38.13 -35.38 5.07
CA GLN A 690 36.68 -35.45 5.25
C GLN A 690 35.95 -35.05 3.97
N VAL A 691 34.91 -35.80 3.62
CA VAL A 691 33.90 -35.41 2.63
C VAL A 691 32.57 -35.22 3.36
N ASP A 692 31.97 -34.04 3.22
CA ASP A 692 30.65 -33.71 3.78
C ASP A 692 29.63 -33.49 2.65
N ALA A 693 28.50 -34.17 2.69
CA ALA A 693 27.47 -34.12 1.66
C ALA A 693 26.05 -34.06 2.25
N PRO A 694 25.07 -33.46 1.55
CA PRO A 694 23.69 -33.44 2.02
C PRO A 694 23.09 -34.85 2.09
N TYR A 695 22.32 -35.09 3.16
CA TYR A 695 21.42 -36.23 3.25
C TYR A 695 20.23 -35.87 4.13
N SER A 696 19.00 -35.99 3.58
CA SER A 696 17.79 -35.48 4.23
C SER A 696 17.93 -33.98 4.58
N ASP A 697 17.55 -33.59 5.79
CA ASP A 697 17.68 -32.24 6.35
C ASP A 697 19.05 -31.97 7.02
N GLY A 698 19.97 -32.95 6.99
CA GLY A 698 21.29 -32.86 7.60
C GLY A 698 22.44 -33.05 6.61
N ARG A 699 23.61 -33.34 7.17
CA ARG A 699 24.84 -33.61 6.42
C ARG A 699 25.47 -34.93 6.86
N MET A 700 25.72 -35.81 5.90
CA MET A 700 26.59 -36.97 6.08
C MET A 700 28.04 -36.54 5.97
N PHE A 701 28.91 -37.20 6.72
CA PHE A 701 30.36 -37.08 6.55
C PHE A 701 31.00 -38.45 6.41
N PHE A 702 32.08 -38.52 5.63
CA PHE A 702 32.99 -39.65 5.53
C PHE A 702 34.39 -39.16 5.86
N ARG A 703 35.04 -39.79 6.82
CA ARG A 703 36.32 -39.37 7.38
C ARG A 703 37.35 -40.48 7.29
N SER A 704 38.59 -40.09 6.98
CA SER A 704 39.77 -40.89 7.32
C SER A 704 40.80 -40.05 8.07
N ASP A 705 41.40 -40.65 9.09
CA ASP A 705 42.47 -40.05 9.90
C ASP A 705 43.69 -40.98 9.83
N PHE A 706 44.80 -40.47 9.33
CA PHE A 706 46.10 -41.16 9.34
C PHE A 706 46.91 -40.62 10.50
N VAL A 707 47.10 -41.45 11.53
CA VAL A 707 47.76 -41.07 12.78
C VAL A 707 49.14 -41.70 12.85
N ASN A 708 50.14 -40.90 13.16
CA ASN A 708 51.48 -41.36 13.56
C ASN A 708 51.80 -40.78 14.93
N MET A 709 52.28 -41.62 15.85
CA MET A 709 52.69 -41.21 17.19
C MET A 709 54.11 -41.71 17.44
N ASN A 710 55.03 -40.79 17.73
CA ASN A 710 56.39 -41.10 18.15
C ASN A 710 56.55 -40.64 19.60
N VAL A 711 56.95 -41.55 20.49
CA VAL A 711 57.15 -41.26 21.92
C VAL A 711 58.61 -41.32 22.34
N GLY A 712 59.54 -41.28 21.38
CA GLY A 712 60.98 -41.29 21.61
C GLY A 712 61.55 -42.67 21.92
N SER A 713 62.72 -42.68 22.56
CA SER A 713 63.45 -43.90 22.93
C SER A 713 63.76 -43.92 24.42
N PHE A 714 63.75 -45.11 25.03
CA PHE A 714 64.17 -45.28 26.42
C PHE A 714 65.64 -44.87 26.60
N SER A 715 65.92 -44.25 27.75
CA SER A 715 67.29 -43.99 28.21
C SER A 715 67.86 -45.30 28.74
N ALA A 716 68.90 -45.81 28.06
CA ALA A 716 69.45 -47.13 28.34
C ALA A 716 70.85 -47.02 28.95
N ASP A 717 71.23 -47.99 29.77
CA ASP A 717 72.57 -48.17 30.33
C ASP A 717 73.59 -48.62 29.27
N ALA A 718 74.82 -48.94 29.71
CA ALA A 718 75.90 -49.38 28.82
C ALA A 718 75.60 -50.73 28.13
N GLU A 719 74.80 -51.57 28.78
CA GLU A 719 74.31 -52.86 28.31
C GLU A 719 73.07 -52.73 27.41
N GLY A 720 72.57 -51.51 27.21
CA GLY A 720 71.40 -51.24 26.38
C GLY A 720 70.07 -51.61 27.04
N LYS A 721 70.04 -51.70 28.38
CA LYS A 721 68.86 -52.01 29.18
C LYS A 721 68.29 -50.77 29.89
N TRP A 722 67.04 -50.86 30.33
CA TRP A 722 66.35 -49.78 31.04
C TRP A 722 65.34 -50.31 32.07
N ASP A 723 65.11 -49.52 33.13
CA ASP A 723 64.32 -49.87 34.32
C ASP A 723 63.17 -48.88 34.59
N ASN A 724 62.76 -48.11 33.58
CA ASN A 724 61.69 -47.13 33.70
C ASN A 724 60.39 -47.75 34.26
N ASN A 725 59.55 -46.92 34.91
CA ASN A 725 58.19 -47.30 35.33
C ASN A 725 57.24 -47.45 34.12
N TRP A 726 57.52 -48.44 33.29
CA TRP A 726 56.85 -48.75 32.04
C TRP A 726 56.89 -50.27 31.82
N GLY A 727 55.81 -50.85 31.31
CA GLY A 727 55.72 -52.30 31.09
C GLY A 727 56.05 -53.07 32.38
N THR A 728 56.93 -54.07 32.29
CA THR A 728 57.45 -54.80 33.47
C THR A 728 58.92 -54.49 33.82
N CYS A 729 59.44 -53.33 33.38
CA CYS A 729 60.87 -53.03 33.46
C CYS A 729 61.39 -52.79 34.89
N THR A 730 60.52 -52.50 35.86
CA THR A 730 60.90 -52.36 37.27
C THR A 730 60.97 -53.69 38.03
N LEU A 731 60.55 -54.80 37.39
CA LEU A 731 60.67 -56.17 37.92
C LEU A 731 61.90 -56.87 37.33
N GLN A 732 62.22 -56.55 36.07
CA GLN A 732 63.41 -57.01 35.37
C GLN A 732 63.79 -55.99 34.30
N ASP A 733 65.06 -55.58 34.25
CA ASP A 733 65.53 -54.61 33.26
C ASP A 733 65.19 -55.03 31.82
N CYS A 734 64.55 -54.12 31.10
CA CYS A 734 64.05 -54.35 29.76
C CYS A 734 65.14 -54.20 28.68
N SER A 735 64.95 -54.85 27.53
CA SER A 735 65.83 -54.70 26.36
C SER A 735 65.10 -55.01 25.04
N GLY A 736 65.65 -54.56 23.91
CA GLY A 736 65.14 -54.85 22.56
C GLY A 736 64.32 -53.72 21.93
N ASN A 737 63.10 -53.46 22.40
CA ASN A 737 62.17 -52.48 21.82
C ASN A 737 62.43 -51.03 22.31
N ARG A 738 63.69 -50.56 22.20
CA ARG A 738 64.13 -49.28 22.78
C ARG A 738 63.43 -48.05 22.20
N SER A 739 63.20 -48.00 20.89
CA SER A 739 62.47 -46.92 20.22
C SER A 739 60.99 -47.27 20.10
N GLN A 740 60.12 -46.33 20.43
CA GLN A 740 58.68 -46.55 20.49
C GLN A 740 57.95 -45.54 19.61
N SER A 741 57.25 -46.07 18.61
CA SER A 741 56.36 -45.32 17.74
C SER A 741 55.33 -46.27 17.14
N ASP A 742 54.18 -45.74 16.76
CA ASP A 742 53.15 -46.51 16.04
C ASP A 742 52.45 -45.63 15.01
N SER A 743 51.81 -46.25 14.02
CA SER A 743 51.02 -45.55 13.01
C SER A 743 49.85 -46.39 12.54
N GLY A 744 48.72 -45.74 12.24
CA GLY A 744 47.56 -46.41 11.70
C GLY A 744 46.60 -45.46 10.99
N ALA A 745 45.58 -46.04 10.35
CA ALA A 745 44.52 -45.29 9.70
C ALA A 745 43.17 -45.66 10.31
N SER A 746 42.40 -44.66 10.75
CA SER A 746 41.01 -44.82 11.14
C SER A 746 40.07 -44.31 10.06
N VAL A 747 38.86 -44.87 10.02
CA VAL A 747 37.77 -44.41 9.18
C VAL A 747 36.53 -44.16 10.02
N ALA A 748 35.72 -43.18 9.65
CA ALA A 748 34.44 -42.92 10.28
C ALA A 748 33.40 -42.47 9.26
N VAL A 749 32.15 -42.79 9.54
CA VAL A 749 30.98 -42.27 8.82
C VAL A 749 29.96 -41.81 9.84
N GLY A 750 29.27 -40.73 9.53
CA GLY A 750 28.19 -40.26 10.38
C GLY A 750 27.32 -39.23 9.70
N TRP A 751 26.35 -38.72 10.45
CA TRP A 751 25.38 -37.75 9.99
C TRP A 751 24.95 -36.85 11.13
N ARG A 752 24.64 -35.59 10.82
CA ARG A 752 24.10 -34.64 11.79
C ARG A 752 23.08 -33.68 11.14
N ASN A 753 22.04 -33.34 11.88
CA ASN A 753 21.20 -32.15 11.68
C ASN A 753 21.10 -31.38 13.02
N ASP A 754 20.15 -30.45 13.15
CA ASP A 754 19.98 -29.65 14.36
C ASP A 754 19.48 -30.46 15.58
N VAL A 755 18.90 -31.65 15.35
CA VAL A 755 18.20 -32.43 16.38
C VAL A 755 18.99 -33.69 16.76
N TRP A 756 19.50 -34.45 15.80
CA TRP A 756 20.21 -35.70 16.03
C TRP A 756 21.58 -35.67 15.36
N SER A 757 22.55 -36.33 16.00
CA SER A 757 23.80 -36.69 15.35
C SER A 757 24.18 -38.13 15.67
N TRP A 758 24.86 -38.80 14.75
CA TRP A 758 25.45 -40.10 15.00
C TRP A 758 26.71 -40.28 14.18
N ASP A 759 27.62 -41.10 14.70
CA ASP A 759 28.80 -41.55 13.99
C ASP A 759 29.23 -42.95 14.43
N ILE A 760 29.87 -43.67 13.51
CA ILE A 760 30.56 -44.93 13.78
C ILE A 760 31.86 -44.97 12.99
N GLY A 761 32.90 -45.46 13.64
CA GLY A 761 34.23 -45.52 13.05
C GLY A 761 35.15 -46.47 13.80
N THR A 762 36.44 -46.38 13.51
CA THR A 762 37.47 -47.20 14.16
C THR A 762 38.51 -46.32 14.82
N THR A 763 39.26 -46.88 15.77
CA THR A 763 40.58 -46.34 16.11
C THR A 763 41.58 -46.70 15.00
N PRO A 764 42.79 -46.11 14.98
CA PRO A 764 43.74 -46.30 13.88
C PRO A 764 44.15 -47.76 13.67
N MET A 765 43.78 -48.33 12.52
CA MET A 765 44.17 -49.67 12.10
C MET A 765 45.67 -49.67 11.76
N GLY A 766 46.44 -50.43 12.53
CA GLY A 766 47.91 -50.42 12.51
C GLY A 766 48.48 -50.40 13.93
N PHE A 767 47.77 -49.76 14.85
CA PHE A 767 48.08 -49.76 16.27
C PHE A 767 47.95 -51.15 16.91
N ASN A 768 48.55 -51.31 18.09
CA ASN A 768 48.51 -52.56 18.85
C ASN A 768 47.09 -53.00 19.26
N VAL A 769 46.20 -52.05 19.56
CA VAL A 769 44.81 -52.26 19.99
C VAL A 769 43.89 -51.40 19.11
N VAL A 770 42.97 -52.06 18.43
CA VAL A 770 42.03 -51.45 17.48
C VAL A 770 40.60 -51.77 17.90
N ASP A 771 39.75 -50.74 17.95
CA ASP A 771 38.34 -50.86 18.34
C ASP A 771 37.42 -50.12 17.39
N VAL A 772 36.16 -50.55 17.36
CA VAL A 772 35.05 -49.74 16.84
C VAL A 772 34.63 -48.73 17.90
N VAL A 773 34.44 -47.49 17.48
CA VAL A 773 34.08 -46.32 18.28
C VAL A 773 32.91 -45.58 17.63
N GLY A 774 32.26 -44.67 18.35
CA GLY A 774 31.13 -43.94 17.80
C GLY A 774 30.38 -43.12 18.85
N GLY A 775 29.34 -42.43 18.40
CA GLY A 775 28.47 -41.64 19.26
C GLY A 775 27.09 -41.45 18.66
N ILE A 776 26.12 -41.16 19.53
CA ILE A 776 24.79 -40.68 19.15
C ILE A 776 24.39 -39.55 20.09
N SER A 777 23.80 -38.49 19.56
CA SER A 777 23.28 -37.37 20.35
C SER A 777 21.87 -36.99 19.91
N TYR A 778 21.12 -36.43 20.85
CA TYR A 778 19.81 -35.83 20.64
C TYR A 778 19.76 -34.48 21.35
N SER A 779 19.31 -33.44 20.64
CA SER A 779 19.15 -32.08 21.12
C SER A 779 17.70 -31.63 20.96
N ASP A 780 17.17 -30.95 21.97
CA ASP A 780 15.83 -30.34 21.96
C ASP A 780 15.76 -29.19 22.98
N ASP A 781 14.66 -28.43 22.97
CA ASP A 781 14.45 -27.28 23.84
C ASP A 781 13.23 -27.48 24.77
N VAL A 782 13.44 -27.41 26.08
CA VAL A 782 12.36 -27.33 27.08
C VAL A 782 12.14 -25.87 27.45
N GLY A 783 11.25 -25.21 26.70
CA GLY A 783 10.98 -23.78 26.87
C GLY A 783 12.18 -22.94 26.46
N PRO A 784 12.84 -22.19 27.37
CA PRO A 784 14.06 -21.44 27.09
C PRO A 784 15.37 -22.21 27.37
N LEU A 785 15.28 -23.47 27.83
CA LEU A 785 16.42 -24.30 28.19
C LEU A 785 16.66 -25.36 27.11
N GLY A 786 17.73 -25.21 26.35
CA GLY A 786 18.19 -26.23 25.41
C GLY A 786 18.95 -27.34 26.12
N TYR A 787 18.77 -28.58 25.69
CA TYR A 787 19.49 -29.72 26.23
C TYR A 787 20.00 -30.64 25.12
N THR A 788 21.13 -31.30 25.38
CA THR A 788 21.69 -32.35 24.53
C THR A 788 22.03 -33.57 25.37
N ILE A 789 21.49 -34.73 25.01
CA ILE A 789 21.86 -36.02 25.60
C ILE A 789 22.71 -36.77 24.58
N ASN A 790 23.80 -37.39 25.01
CA ASN A 790 24.62 -38.23 24.16
C ASN A 790 25.04 -39.54 24.84
N ALA A 791 25.29 -40.55 24.02
CA ALA A 791 25.96 -41.79 24.39
C ALA A 791 27.13 -42.01 23.42
N HIS A 792 28.28 -42.41 23.94
CA HIS A 792 29.50 -42.49 23.14
C HIS A 792 30.44 -43.59 23.59
N ARG A 793 31.28 -44.03 22.65
CA ARG A 793 32.48 -44.81 22.89
C ARG A 793 33.64 -44.12 22.19
N ARG A 794 34.59 -43.55 22.94
CA ARG A 794 35.71 -42.77 22.40
C ARG A 794 37.07 -43.28 22.89
N PRO A 795 38.14 -43.20 22.09
CA PRO A 795 39.47 -43.54 22.57
C PRO A 795 40.02 -42.43 23.50
N ILE A 796 40.99 -42.78 24.34
CA ILE A 796 41.79 -41.78 25.06
C ILE A 796 43.09 -41.55 24.28
N SER A 797 43.23 -40.38 23.66
CA SER A 797 44.29 -40.05 22.69
C SER A 797 45.58 -39.48 23.30
N SER A 798 45.59 -39.14 24.59
CA SER A 798 46.63 -38.34 25.24
C SER A 798 48.03 -39.00 25.30
N SER A 799 48.13 -40.30 25.05
CA SER A 799 49.40 -41.03 25.00
C SER A 799 49.33 -42.21 24.02
N LEU A 800 50.48 -42.69 23.56
CA LEU A 800 50.54 -43.87 22.69
C LEU A 800 49.93 -45.11 23.38
N LEU A 801 50.22 -45.29 24.67
CA LEU A 801 49.67 -46.40 25.46
C LEU A 801 48.14 -46.32 25.57
N ALA A 802 47.60 -45.15 25.93
CA ALA A 802 46.17 -44.97 26.07
C ALA A 802 45.44 -45.11 24.73
N PHE A 803 46.01 -44.58 23.64
CA PHE A 803 45.32 -44.54 22.36
C PHE A 803 45.40 -45.88 21.63
N GLY A 804 46.63 -46.29 21.27
CA GLY A 804 46.91 -47.46 20.43
C GLY A 804 47.43 -48.68 21.18
N GLY A 805 47.87 -48.50 22.42
CA GLY A 805 48.52 -49.55 23.21
C GLY A 805 49.98 -49.75 22.85
N GLN A 806 50.74 -50.30 23.79
CA GLN A 806 52.14 -50.69 23.60
C GLN A 806 52.30 -52.20 23.83
N LYS A 807 53.49 -52.71 23.50
CA LYS A 807 53.89 -54.09 23.74
C LYS A 807 55.08 -54.10 24.68
N ASP A 808 55.00 -54.92 25.73
CA ASP A 808 56.04 -55.00 26.76
C ASP A 808 57.33 -55.47 26.12
N SER A 809 58.46 -55.19 26.76
CA SER A 809 59.78 -55.57 26.27
C SER A 809 59.81 -57.06 25.88
N PRO A 810 60.36 -57.42 24.71
CA PRO A 810 60.53 -58.82 24.32
C PRO A 810 61.49 -59.57 25.26
N GLY A 811 62.35 -58.86 25.99
CA GLY A 811 63.17 -59.43 27.07
C GLY A 811 62.38 -59.75 28.34
N ASN A 812 61.10 -59.37 28.42
CA ASN A 812 60.23 -59.56 29.57
C ASN A 812 58.97 -60.34 29.15
N THR A 813 57.77 -59.77 29.30
CA THR A 813 56.51 -60.52 29.03
C THR A 813 56.08 -60.49 27.57
N GLY A 814 56.50 -59.49 26.79
CA GLY A 814 56.05 -59.28 25.41
C GLY A 814 54.54 -59.08 25.24
N LYS A 815 53.77 -58.83 26.31
CA LYS A 815 52.31 -58.68 26.25
C LYS A 815 51.91 -57.31 25.71
N LYS A 816 50.83 -57.25 24.91
CA LYS A 816 50.21 -55.98 24.50
C LYS A 816 49.28 -55.47 25.58
N TRP A 817 49.29 -54.18 25.88
CA TRP A 817 48.31 -53.54 26.77
C TRP A 817 48.06 -52.08 26.40
N GLY A 818 47.01 -51.48 26.97
CA GLY A 818 46.57 -50.11 26.68
C GLY A 818 45.33 -50.09 25.78
N GLY A 819 45.23 -49.10 24.90
CA GLY A 819 44.06 -48.94 24.03
C GLY A 819 42.78 -48.71 24.84
N VAL A 820 42.79 -47.69 25.69
CA VAL A 820 41.71 -47.33 26.60
C VAL A 820 40.57 -46.66 25.84
N ARG A 821 39.34 -47.03 26.18
CA ARG A 821 38.09 -46.48 25.66
C ARG A 821 37.23 -45.94 26.79
N ALA A 822 36.61 -44.80 26.56
CA ALA A 822 35.57 -44.21 27.38
C ALA A 822 34.21 -44.55 26.79
N ASP A 823 33.48 -45.43 27.45
CA ASP A 823 32.11 -45.84 27.13
C ASP A 823 31.17 -45.14 28.11
N GLY A 824 30.40 -44.16 27.65
CA GLY A 824 29.70 -43.25 28.56
C GLY A 824 28.50 -42.52 27.99
N VAL A 825 27.89 -41.73 28.86
CA VAL A 825 26.73 -40.87 28.55
C VAL A 825 26.95 -39.46 29.09
N GLY A 826 26.39 -38.47 28.40
CA GLY A 826 26.45 -37.07 28.79
C GLY A 826 25.12 -36.36 28.65
N LEU A 827 24.89 -35.38 29.53
CA LEU A 827 23.81 -34.41 29.46
C LEU A 827 24.40 -33.01 29.51
N SER A 828 24.11 -32.20 28.49
CA SER A 828 24.43 -30.78 28.44
C SER A 828 23.15 -29.97 28.50
N LEU A 829 23.17 -28.88 29.26
CA LEU A 829 22.07 -27.92 29.43
C LEU A 829 22.59 -26.54 29.07
N SER A 830 21.80 -25.75 28.34
CA SER A 830 22.15 -24.41 27.93
C SER A 830 20.95 -23.46 28.04
N TYR A 831 21.17 -22.31 28.65
CA TYR A 831 20.20 -21.23 28.76
C TYR A 831 20.82 -19.97 28.19
N ASP A 832 20.60 -19.75 26.89
CA ASP A 832 21.01 -18.55 26.15
C ASP A 832 19.79 -17.96 25.45
N LYS A 833 19.35 -16.78 25.90
CA LYS A 833 18.21 -16.06 25.31
C LYS A 833 18.57 -15.35 24.00
N GLY A 834 19.80 -15.50 23.51
CA GLY A 834 20.33 -14.76 22.37
C GLY A 834 20.85 -13.36 22.73
N GLU A 835 20.59 -12.89 23.95
CA GLU A 835 21.02 -11.60 24.49
C GLU A 835 22.52 -11.60 24.89
N ALA A 836 22.93 -10.70 25.77
CA ALA A 836 24.31 -10.57 26.22
C ALA A 836 24.80 -11.70 27.14
N ASN A 837 23.91 -12.49 27.75
CA ASN A 837 24.27 -13.49 28.77
C ASN A 837 23.89 -14.90 28.33
N GLY A 838 24.71 -15.88 28.71
CA GLY A 838 24.35 -17.29 28.65
C GLY A 838 25.01 -18.11 29.75
N VAL A 839 24.33 -19.17 30.16
CA VAL A 839 24.86 -20.16 31.10
C VAL A 839 24.71 -21.56 30.53
N TRP A 840 25.64 -22.43 30.87
CA TRP A 840 25.61 -23.83 30.47
C TRP A 840 26.16 -24.73 31.57
N ALA A 841 25.71 -25.97 31.56
CA ALA A 841 26.20 -27.03 32.42
C ALA A 841 26.32 -28.33 31.62
N SER A 842 27.30 -29.16 31.95
CA SER A 842 27.46 -30.48 31.35
C SER A 842 27.85 -31.50 32.41
N PHE A 843 27.21 -32.66 32.36
CA PHE A 843 27.46 -33.79 33.25
C PHE A 843 27.68 -35.04 32.41
N SER A 844 28.76 -35.77 32.67
CA SER A 844 29.05 -37.04 31.99
C SER A 844 29.56 -38.11 32.94
N GLY A 845 29.31 -39.36 32.60
CA GLY A 845 29.83 -40.53 33.31
C GLY A 845 30.28 -41.59 32.32
N ASP A 846 31.52 -42.06 32.48
CA ASP A 846 32.17 -42.96 31.53
C ASP A 846 32.79 -44.16 32.25
N GLN A 847 32.60 -45.36 31.70
CA GLN A 847 33.41 -46.53 32.00
C GLN A 847 34.68 -46.48 31.16
N LEU A 848 35.82 -46.81 31.77
CA LEU A 848 37.14 -46.74 31.15
C LEU A 848 37.75 -48.13 31.13
N THR A 849 37.80 -48.73 29.94
CA THR A 849 38.27 -50.11 29.73
C THR A 849 39.37 -50.15 28.68
N GLY A 850 40.28 -51.11 28.79
CA GLY A 850 41.38 -51.27 27.83
C GLY A 850 41.89 -52.71 27.77
N LYS A 851 42.68 -53.02 26.75
CA LYS A 851 43.27 -54.36 26.63
C LYS A 851 44.33 -54.53 27.71
N ASN A 852 44.13 -55.50 28.61
CA ASN A 852 45.06 -55.78 29.71
C ASN A 852 45.33 -54.53 30.58
N VAL A 853 44.31 -53.71 30.79
CA VAL A 853 44.31 -52.55 31.70
C VAL A 853 43.24 -52.79 32.76
N GLU A 854 43.51 -52.39 34.00
CA GLU A 854 42.52 -52.43 35.08
C GLU A 854 41.30 -51.57 34.73
N ASP A 855 40.09 -52.07 35.01
CA ASP A 855 38.85 -51.32 34.76
C ASP A 855 38.77 -50.09 35.66
N ASN A 856 38.28 -48.98 35.12
CA ASN A 856 38.12 -47.72 35.84
C ASN A 856 36.82 -47.03 35.40
N TRP A 857 36.41 -45.98 36.11
CA TRP A 857 35.28 -45.15 35.70
C TRP A 857 35.50 -43.72 36.15
N ARG A 858 34.81 -42.78 35.49
CA ARG A 858 34.86 -41.37 35.84
C ARG A 858 33.50 -40.70 35.78
N VAL A 859 33.36 -39.64 36.57
CA VAL A 859 32.27 -38.67 36.47
C VAL A 859 32.87 -37.28 36.31
N ARG A 860 32.30 -36.50 35.38
CA ARG A 860 32.74 -35.13 35.10
C ARG A 860 31.56 -34.19 35.16
N TRP A 861 31.75 -33.08 35.88
CA TRP A 861 30.83 -31.96 35.92
C TRP A 861 31.54 -30.72 35.40
N MET A 862 30.90 -30.00 34.50
CA MET A 862 31.38 -28.72 33.98
C MET A 862 30.27 -27.69 33.99
N THR A 863 30.59 -26.44 34.33
CA THR A 863 29.65 -25.31 34.25
C THR A 863 30.36 -24.11 33.67
N GLY A 864 29.60 -23.27 32.97
CA GLY A 864 30.11 -22.00 32.49
C GLY A 864 29.06 -20.92 32.44
N TYR A 865 29.51 -19.70 32.69
CA TYR A 865 28.79 -18.46 32.39
C TYR A 865 29.59 -17.67 31.36
N TYR A 866 28.91 -17.07 30.40
CA TYR A 866 29.55 -16.14 29.47
C TYR A 866 28.73 -14.87 29.28
N TYR A 867 29.47 -13.78 29.07
CA TYR A 867 28.96 -12.46 28.78
C TYR A 867 29.54 -11.97 27.44
N LYS A 868 28.65 -11.60 26.51
CA LYS A 868 28.97 -11.08 25.18
C LYS A 868 29.21 -9.56 25.28
N VAL A 869 30.45 -9.17 25.59
CA VAL A 869 30.90 -7.77 25.69
C VAL A 869 30.65 -7.02 24.37
N ILE A 870 30.89 -7.67 23.24
CA ILE A 870 30.51 -7.19 21.91
C ILE A 870 29.69 -8.29 21.24
N ASN A 871 28.51 -7.97 20.72
CA ASN A 871 27.62 -8.90 20.01
C ASN A 871 27.09 -8.26 18.72
N GLN A 872 27.97 -8.10 17.73
CA GLN A 872 27.65 -7.60 16.40
C GLN A 872 27.61 -8.78 15.41
N ASN A 873 27.06 -8.57 14.21
CA ASN A 873 26.97 -9.63 13.22
C ASN A 873 28.32 -10.22 12.81
N ASN A 874 29.34 -9.35 12.71
CA ASN A 874 30.67 -9.71 12.22
C ASN A 874 31.77 -9.67 13.30
N ARG A 875 31.42 -9.32 14.55
CA ARG A 875 32.36 -9.25 15.67
C ARG A 875 31.69 -9.70 16.96
N ARG A 876 32.27 -10.69 17.64
CA ARG A 876 31.81 -11.18 18.94
C ARG A 876 32.97 -11.25 19.91
N VAL A 877 32.84 -10.58 21.06
CA VAL A 877 33.82 -10.65 22.15
C VAL A 877 33.12 -11.15 23.39
N THR A 878 33.61 -12.24 23.95
CA THR A 878 33.05 -12.88 25.14
C THR A 878 34.08 -12.97 26.26
N ILE A 879 33.60 -12.81 27.49
CA ILE A 879 34.32 -13.17 28.71
C ILE A 879 33.46 -14.14 29.50
N GLY A 880 34.07 -15.14 30.13
CA GLY A 880 33.32 -16.14 30.89
C GLY A 880 34.03 -16.59 32.15
N LEU A 881 33.34 -17.47 32.87
CA LEU A 881 33.82 -18.19 34.04
C LEU A 881 33.44 -19.65 33.87
N ASN A 882 34.42 -20.55 33.84
CA ASN A 882 34.23 -21.99 33.68
C ASN A 882 34.72 -22.73 34.92
N ASN A 883 33.95 -23.71 35.38
CA ASN A 883 34.30 -24.57 36.51
C ASN A 883 34.24 -26.04 36.08
N MET A 884 35.22 -26.83 36.49
CA MET A 884 35.27 -28.27 36.21
C MET A 884 35.55 -29.05 37.49
N ILE A 885 34.80 -30.13 37.70
CA ILE A 885 34.97 -31.07 38.82
C ILE A 885 34.96 -32.49 38.25
N TRP A 886 36.08 -33.20 38.36
CA TRP A 886 36.19 -34.58 37.88
C TRP A 886 36.58 -35.52 39.02
N HIS A 887 36.07 -36.74 38.94
CA HIS A 887 36.41 -37.85 39.82
C HIS A 887 36.66 -39.10 38.99
N TYR A 888 37.79 -39.76 39.21
CA TYR A 888 38.10 -41.10 38.69
C TYR A 888 38.23 -42.06 39.87
N ASP A 889 37.74 -43.29 39.71
CA ASP A 889 37.82 -44.31 40.76
C ASP A 889 39.26 -44.66 41.13
N LYS A 890 40.08 -44.89 40.11
CA LYS A 890 41.47 -45.36 40.20
C LYS A 890 42.41 -44.43 39.45
N ASP A 891 43.63 -44.25 39.98
CA ASP A 891 44.72 -43.60 39.26
C ASP A 891 45.45 -44.65 38.41
N LEU A 892 45.16 -44.63 37.12
CA LEU A 892 45.79 -45.48 36.11
C LEU A 892 46.64 -44.66 35.14
N SER A 893 47.17 -43.52 35.60
CA SER A 893 48.05 -42.64 34.83
C SER A 893 49.45 -43.20 34.60
N GLY A 894 49.85 -44.22 35.36
CA GLY A 894 51.11 -44.92 35.16
C GLY A 894 51.16 -45.71 33.86
N TYR A 895 52.38 -46.05 33.44
CA TYR A 895 52.65 -46.75 32.20
C TYR A 895 53.13 -48.21 32.42
N SER A 896 53.06 -48.71 33.64
CA SER A 896 53.32 -50.12 33.95
C SER A 896 52.25 -51.04 33.34
N LEU A 897 52.59 -52.32 33.13
CA LEU A 897 51.66 -53.32 32.61
C LEU A 897 50.44 -53.46 33.55
N GLY A 898 49.24 -53.27 33.00
CA GLY A 898 47.99 -53.23 33.78
C GLY A 898 47.48 -51.81 34.08
N GLN A 899 48.30 -50.78 33.95
CA GLN A 899 47.87 -49.37 33.96
C GLN A 899 47.67 -48.85 32.53
N GLY A 900 47.12 -47.63 32.39
CA GLY A 900 46.59 -47.14 31.12
C GLY A 900 47.29 -45.93 30.50
N GLY A 901 48.20 -45.27 31.21
CA GLY A 901 48.92 -44.10 30.70
C GLY A 901 48.02 -42.90 30.35
N TYR A 902 46.94 -42.70 31.11
CA TYR A 902 46.01 -41.57 30.94
C TYR A 902 45.71 -40.85 32.27
N TYR A 903 45.56 -39.53 32.20
CA TYR A 903 45.30 -38.71 33.37
C TYR A 903 43.96 -39.08 34.05
N SER A 904 44.03 -39.53 35.31
CA SER A 904 42.89 -40.11 36.05
C SER A 904 42.91 -39.78 37.56
N PRO A 905 42.89 -38.49 37.93
CA PRO A 905 42.89 -38.07 39.33
C PRO A 905 41.59 -38.44 40.06
N GLN A 906 41.70 -38.79 41.34
CA GLN A 906 40.54 -39.02 42.19
C GLN A 906 39.81 -37.71 42.52
N GLU A 907 40.52 -36.60 42.59
CA GLU A 907 39.89 -35.29 42.74
C GLU A 907 40.56 -34.33 41.75
N TYR A 908 39.77 -33.73 40.86
CA TYR A 908 40.21 -32.63 40.02
C TYR A 908 39.21 -31.49 40.12
N LEU A 909 39.71 -30.29 40.39
CA LEU A 909 38.94 -29.06 40.46
C LEU A 909 39.66 -27.99 39.64
N SER A 910 38.94 -27.29 38.77
CA SER A 910 39.50 -26.21 37.96
C SER A 910 38.52 -25.04 37.86
N PHE A 911 39.05 -23.83 37.96
CA PHE A 911 38.36 -22.56 37.73
C PHE A 911 39.11 -21.79 36.66
N ALA A 912 38.43 -21.39 35.60
CA ALA A 912 39.04 -20.73 34.45
C ALA A 912 38.26 -19.49 34.02
N VAL A 913 38.99 -18.49 33.53
CA VAL A 913 38.44 -17.23 33.02
C VAL A 913 38.77 -17.11 31.52
N PRO A 914 37.93 -17.66 30.63
CA PRO A 914 38.13 -17.52 29.20
C PRO A 914 37.74 -16.12 28.69
N VAL A 915 38.58 -15.58 27.82
CA VAL A 915 38.27 -14.42 26.97
C VAL A 915 38.42 -14.85 25.52
N MET A 916 37.44 -14.53 24.68
CA MET A 916 37.45 -14.86 23.26
C MET A 916 37.04 -13.66 22.41
N TRP A 917 37.73 -13.47 21.29
CA TRP A 917 37.40 -12.50 20.26
C TRP A 917 37.30 -13.23 18.92
N ARG A 918 36.09 -13.22 18.36
CA ARG A 918 35.77 -13.70 17.02
C ARG A 918 35.47 -12.53 16.11
N GLU A 919 36.02 -12.51 14.91
CA GLU A 919 35.70 -11.49 13.93
C GLU A 919 35.81 -12.03 12.50
N ARG A 920 34.94 -11.55 11.62
CA ARG A 920 34.97 -11.83 10.20
C ARG A 920 34.92 -10.56 9.37
N THR A 921 35.54 -10.64 8.21
CA THR A 921 35.46 -9.64 7.13
C THR A 921 34.93 -10.32 5.88
N GLU A 922 34.99 -9.66 4.72
CA GLU A 922 34.55 -10.23 3.46
C GLU A 922 35.17 -11.60 3.14
N ASN A 923 36.48 -11.76 3.36
CA ASN A 923 37.23 -12.95 2.95
C ASN A 923 38.07 -13.59 4.07
N TRP A 924 37.95 -13.10 5.31
CA TRP A 924 38.67 -13.64 6.47
C TRP A 924 37.73 -13.88 7.63
N SER A 925 38.03 -14.90 8.43
CA SER A 925 37.45 -15.09 9.75
C SER A 925 38.53 -15.58 10.71
N TRP A 926 38.48 -15.12 11.96
CA TRP A 926 39.43 -15.54 12.97
C TRP A 926 38.80 -15.60 14.36
N GLU A 927 39.45 -16.37 15.22
CA GLU A 927 39.19 -16.42 16.65
C GLU A 927 40.52 -16.32 17.40
N LEU A 928 40.58 -15.42 18.37
CA LEU A 928 41.67 -15.32 19.34
C LEU A 928 41.09 -15.55 20.72
N GLY A 929 41.62 -16.52 21.45
CA GLY A 929 41.14 -16.86 22.78
C GLY A 929 42.28 -17.14 23.74
N ALA A 930 42.09 -16.79 25.00
CA ALA A 930 42.96 -17.19 26.09
C ALA A 930 42.15 -17.46 27.34
N SER A 931 42.60 -18.41 28.15
CA SER A 931 41.94 -18.76 29.41
C SER A 931 42.99 -18.98 30.48
N GLY A 932 43.01 -18.12 31.50
CA GLY A 932 43.80 -18.35 32.70
C GLY A 932 43.02 -19.25 33.65
N SER A 933 43.66 -20.27 34.22
CA SER A 933 43.03 -21.21 35.13
C SER A 933 43.83 -21.44 36.40
N TRP A 934 43.13 -21.79 37.47
CA TRP A 934 43.68 -22.41 38.66
C TRP A 934 43.10 -23.81 38.79
N SER A 935 43.95 -24.80 39.07
CA SER A 935 43.51 -26.18 39.25
C SER A 935 44.12 -26.83 40.50
N HIS A 936 43.39 -27.79 41.05
CA HIS A 936 43.81 -28.72 42.11
C HIS A 936 43.62 -30.15 41.61
N SER A 937 44.59 -31.01 41.87
CA SER A 937 44.57 -32.42 41.50
C SER A 937 45.08 -33.29 42.66
N ARG A 938 44.39 -34.39 42.96
CA ARG A 938 44.80 -35.40 43.93
C ARG A 938 44.65 -36.81 43.36
N THR A 939 45.67 -37.63 43.56
CA THR A 939 45.70 -39.06 43.26
C THR A 939 45.93 -39.89 44.53
N LYS A 940 45.38 -41.10 44.56
CA LYS A 940 45.59 -42.09 45.63
C LYS A 940 46.71 -43.04 45.24
N THR A 941 47.39 -43.60 46.24
CA THR A 941 48.37 -44.67 46.02
C THR A 941 47.69 -45.88 45.39
N MET A 942 48.28 -46.43 44.34
CA MET A 942 47.79 -47.59 43.59
C MET A 942 48.87 -48.65 43.46
N PRO A 943 48.51 -49.95 43.40
CA PRO A 943 49.44 -50.98 42.97
C PRO A 943 50.04 -50.63 41.59
N ARG A 944 51.36 -50.74 41.44
CA ARG A 944 52.00 -50.52 40.15
C ARG A 944 51.55 -51.55 39.12
N TYR A 945 51.28 -52.77 39.57
CA TYR A 945 50.78 -53.88 38.77
C TYR A 945 49.39 -54.32 39.27
N PRO A 946 48.30 -53.63 38.89
CA PRO A 946 46.97 -53.94 39.43
C PRO A 946 46.43 -55.31 38.98
N LEU A 947 46.86 -55.81 37.81
CA LEU A 947 46.43 -57.08 37.22
C LEU A 947 47.49 -58.18 37.38
N MET A 948 47.53 -58.82 38.55
CA MET A 948 48.54 -59.83 38.90
C MET A 948 48.55 -61.09 38.01
N ASN A 949 47.47 -61.35 37.27
CA ASN A 949 47.42 -62.44 36.29
C ASN A 949 48.29 -62.17 35.05
N LEU A 950 48.69 -60.93 34.79
CA LEU A 950 49.58 -60.56 33.69
C LEU A 950 51.06 -60.76 34.02
N ILE A 951 51.39 -60.89 35.31
CA ILE A 951 52.76 -60.96 35.82
C ILE A 951 53.19 -62.44 35.95
N PRO A 952 54.40 -62.83 35.47
CA PRO A 952 54.97 -64.16 35.69
C PRO A 952 54.98 -64.53 37.18
N THR A 953 54.74 -65.81 37.49
CA THR A 953 54.61 -66.28 38.89
C THR A 953 55.80 -65.89 39.76
N ASP A 954 57.00 -65.91 39.20
CA ASP A 954 58.25 -65.68 39.93
C ASP A 954 58.47 -64.20 40.29
N TRP A 955 57.69 -63.29 39.69
CA TRP A 955 57.79 -61.84 39.93
C TRP A 955 56.63 -61.29 40.76
N LYS A 956 55.63 -62.13 41.11
CA LYS A 956 54.39 -61.66 41.75
C LYS A 956 54.63 -61.06 43.13
N ASP A 957 55.55 -61.63 43.92
CA ASP A 957 55.83 -61.13 45.27
C ASP A 957 56.47 -59.73 45.23
N ASP A 958 57.42 -59.50 44.32
CA ASP A 958 58.01 -58.16 44.08
C ASP A 958 56.97 -57.19 43.51
N ALA A 959 56.22 -57.61 42.48
CA ALA A 959 55.16 -56.80 41.88
C ALA A 959 54.08 -56.37 42.89
N ALA A 960 53.74 -57.23 43.87
CA ALA A 960 52.80 -56.92 44.94
C ALA A 960 53.32 -55.88 45.94
N GLY A 961 54.65 -55.78 46.09
CA GLY A 961 55.30 -54.77 46.93
C GLY A 961 55.46 -53.40 46.26
N GLN A 962 55.38 -53.32 44.91
CA GLN A 962 55.57 -52.07 44.18
C GLN A 962 54.28 -51.26 44.03
N THR A 963 54.30 -50.01 44.48
CA THR A 963 53.20 -49.04 44.34
C THR A 963 53.59 -47.83 43.51
N ASN A 964 52.59 -47.14 42.97
CA ASN A 964 52.69 -45.77 42.50
C ASN A 964 52.08 -44.88 43.59
N ASP A 965 52.90 -44.02 44.19
CA ASP A 965 52.48 -43.21 45.34
C ASP A 965 51.48 -42.13 44.93
N GLY A 966 50.44 -41.96 45.75
CA GLY A 966 49.48 -40.86 45.58
C GLY A 966 50.12 -39.51 45.84
N GLY A 967 49.61 -38.48 45.18
CA GLY A 967 50.08 -37.11 45.35
C GLY A 967 48.94 -36.10 45.32
N SER A 968 49.21 -34.86 45.71
CA SER A 968 48.30 -33.75 45.45
C SER A 968 49.08 -32.52 45.03
N SER A 969 48.56 -31.79 44.05
CA SER A 969 49.17 -30.56 43.55
C SER A 969 48.09 -29.51 43.26
N GLN A 970 48.50 -28.26 43.26
CA GLN A 970 47.64 -27.14 42.86
C GLN A 970 48.49 -26.07 42.19
N GLY A 971 47.91 -25.33 41.26
CA GLY A 971 48.63 -24.24 40.62
C GLY A 971 47.84 -23.56 39.52
N PHE A 972 48.42 -22.46 39.04
CA PHE A 972 47.92 -21.77 37.86
C PHE A 972 48.43 -22.43 36.58
N GLY A 973 47.61 -22.34 35.54
CA GLY A 973 47.89 -22.73 34.17
C GLY A 973 47.15 -21.81 33.21
N TYR A 974 47.34 -22.02 31.91
CA TYR A 974 46.62 -21.26 30.90
C TYR A 974 46.43 -22.07 29.62
N THR A 975 45.45 -21.66 28.82
CA THR A 975 45.31 -22.07 27.42
C THR A 975 45.28 -20.84 26.53
N ALA A 976 45.76 -20.97 25.31
CA ALA A 976 45.70 -19.91 24.30
C ALA A 976 45.45 -20.52 22.93
N ARG A 977 44.50 -19.94 22.18
CA ARG A 977 44.11 -20.43 20.86
C ARG A 977 44.03 -19.29 19.85
N ALA A 978 44.46 -19.58 18.63
CA ALA A 978 44.36 -18.69 17.50
C ALA A 978 43.90 -19.49 16.27
N LEU A 979 42.76 -19.12 15.70
CA LEU A 979 42.20 -19.73 14.49
C LEU A 979 42.11 -18.65 13.42
N LEU A 980 42.46 -18.99 12.19
CA LEU A 980 42.39 -18.09 11.05
C LEU A 980 41.96 -18.87 9.81
N GLU A 981 40.96 -18.38 9.10
CA GLU A 981 40.53 -18.91 7.81
C GLU A 981 40.39 -17.78 6.79
N ARG A 982 40.83 -18.05 5.56
CA ARG A 982 40.68 -17.16 4.42
C ARG A 982 39.98 -17.86 3.27
N ARG A 983 39.04 -17.15 2.66
CA ARG A 983 38.51 -17.48 1.33
C ARG A 983 39.47 -17.03 0.25
N VAL A 984 39.99 -17.99 -0.50
CA VAL A 984 40.90 -17.76 -1.64
C VAL A 984 40.09 -17.50 -2.90
N THR A 985 39.09 -18.33 -3.17
CA THR A 985 38.07 -18.18 -4.22
C THR A 985 36.71 -18.61 -3.67
N SER A 986 35.66 -18.59 -4.48
CA SER A 986 34.35 -19.15 -4.09
C SER A 986 34.46 -20.61 -3.64
N ASN A 987 35.36 -21.39 -4.23
CA ASN A 987 35.48 -22.83 -3.96
C ASN A 987 36.56 -23.16 -2.92
N TRP A 988 37.58 -22.31 -2.72
CA TRP A 988 38.75 -22.66 -1.93
C TRP A 988 38.88 -21.82 -0.66
N PHE A 989 38.96 -22.50 0.47
CA PHE A 989 39.18 -21.94 1.80
C PHE A 989 40.44 -22.56 2.39
N VAL A 990 41.30 -21.74 2.99
CA VAL A 990 42.51 -22.20 3.68
C VAL A 990 42.49 -21.68 5.11
N GLY A 991 42.86 -22.52 6.06
CA GLY A 991 42.90 -22.13 7.45
C GLY A 991 44.03 -22.75 8.24
N THR A 992 44.27 -22.17 9.40
CA THR A 992 45.27 -22.62 10.37
C THR A 992 44.71 -22.44 11.77
N ALA A 993 45.12 -23.31 12.68
CA ALA A 993 44.87 -23.12 14.09
C ALA A 993 46.10 -23.49 14.92
N ILE A 994 46.26 -22.77 16.04
CA ILE A 994 47.21 -23.09 17.09
C ILE A 994 46.41 -23.20 18.38
N ASP A 995 46.57 -24.30 19.10
CA ASP A 995 46.00 -24.50 20.43
C ASP A 995 47.11 -24.86 21.42
N ILE A 996 47.39 -23.94 22.34
CA ILE A 996 48.44 -24.05 23.34
C ILE A 996 47.79 -24.49 24.64
N GLN A 997 48.11 -25.71 25.09
CA GLN A 997 47.61 -26.30 26.32
C GLN A 997 48.72 -26.28 27.38
N GLN A 998 48.57 -25.41 28.39
CA GLN A 998 49.47 -25.29 29.54
C GLN A 998 48.69 -25.26 30.87
N ALA A 999 47.53 -25.92 30.91
CA ALA A 999 46.60 -25.92 32.04
C ALA A 999 46.92 -26.97 33.13
N LYS A 1000 48.04 -27.70 33.01
CA LYS A 1000 48.50 -28.76 33.92
C LYS A 1000 47.53 -29.95 34.07
N ASP A 1001 46.74 -30.20 33.03
CA ASP A 1001 45.82 -31.33 32.90
C ASP A 1001 46.30 -32.38 31.89
N TYR A 1002 47.57 -32.26 31.44
CA TYR A 1002 48.24 -33.18 30.51
C TYR A 1002 47.61 -33.26 29.11
N ALA A 1003 46.81 -32.27 28.72
CA ALA A 1003 46.33 -32.14 27.34
C ALA A 1003 47.48 -31.75 26.38
N PRO A 1004 47.57 -32.36 25.18
CA PRO A 1004 48.56 -32.00 24.18
C PRO A 1004 48.26 -30.63 23.55
N SER A 1005 49.30 -29.94 23.08
CA SER A 1005 49.13 -28.75 22.23
C SER A 1005 49.02 -29.16 20.75
N HIS A 1006 48.33 -28.35 19.94
CA HIS A 1006 48.04 -28.64 18.53
C HIS A 1006 48.48 -27.48 17.62
N PHE A 1007 48.96 -27.82 16.43
CA PHE A 1007 49.22 -26.91 15.34
C PHE A 1007 48.72 -27.53 14.04
N LEU A 1008 47.73 -26.91 13.41
CA LEU A 1008 47.08 -27.46 12.23
C LEU A 1008 46.98 -26.49 11.07
N LEU A 1009 46.91 -27.08 9.87
CA LEU A 1009 46.70 -26.43 8.59
C LEU A 1009 45.66 -27.21 7.80
N TYR A 1010 44.69 -26.53 7.21
CA TYR A 1010 43.69 -27.17 6.36
C TYR A 1010 43.39 -26.39 5.09
N VAL A 1011 42.91 -27.14 4.11
CA VAL A 1011 42.28 -26.63 2.91
C VAL A 1011 40.90 -27.28 2.77
N ARG A 1012 39.89 -26.45 2.53
CA ARG A 1012 38.51 -26.88 2.28
C ARG A 1012 38.09 -26.46 0.88
N TYR A 1013 37.57 -27.41 0.12
CA TYR A 1013 36.95 -27.23 -1.17
C TYR A 1013 35.43 -27.28 -1.03
N SER A 1014 34.75 -26.26 -1.52
CA SER A 1014 33.29 -26.17 -1.69
C SER A 1014 32.97 -26.39 -3.17
N ALA A 1015 32.18 -27.41 -3.49
CA ALA A 1015 31.89 -27.79 -4.87
C ALA A 1015 31.01 -26.76 -5.57
N ALA A 1016 29.98 -26.26 -4.89
CA ALA A 1016 29.03 -25.31 -5.46
C ALA A 1016 29.52 -23.86 -5.44
N GLY A 1017 30.52 -23.57 -4.57
CA GLY A 1017 31.09 -22.25 -4.36
C GLY A 1017 30.32 -21.43 -3.33
N TRP A 1018 31.02 -20.71 -2.45
CA TRP A 1018 30.42 -19.92 -1.40
C TRP A 1018 30.93 -18.48 -1.39
N GLN A 1019 30.05 -17.52 -1.71
CA GLN A 1019 30.28 -16.08 -1.63
C GLN A 1019 29.54 -15.39 -0.47
N GLY A 1020 28.79 -16.13 0.36
CA GLY A 1020 28.12 -15.60 1.56
C GLY A 1020 29.06 -15.29 2.72
N ASP A 1021 28.57 -15.16 3.95
CA ASP A 1021 29.42 -14.83 5.10
C ASP A 1021 30.41 -15.94 5.44
N MET A 1022 31.63 -15.58 5.88
CA MET A 1022 32.57 -16.55 6.45
C MET A 1022 32.01 -17.16 7.75
N ASP A 1023 32.41 -18.39 8.07
CA ASP A 1023 32.09 -19.05 9.34
C ASP A 1023 32.61 -18.22 10.52
N LEU A 1024 31.88 -18.13 11.62
CA LEU A 1024 32.26 -17.35 12.80
C LEU A 1024 31.97 -18.13 14.09
N PRO A 1025 32.95 -18.88 14.64
CA PRO A 1025 34.37 -18.92 14.25
C PRO A 1025 34.66 -19.85 13.05
N PRO A 1026 35.89 -19.83 12.51
CA PRO A 1026 36.39 -20.91 11.63
C PRO A 1026 36.18 -22.29 12.24
N GLN A 1027 35.91 -23.29 11.41
CA GLN A 1027 35.61 -24.66 11.81
C GLN A 1027 36.66 -25.63 11.26
N PRO A 1028 37.85 -25.77 11.83
CA PRO A 1028 38.81 -26.82 11.43
C PRO A 1028 38.21 -28.21 11.68
N LEU A 1029 38.81 -29.25 11.09
CA LEU A 1029 38.49 -30.62 11.48
C LEU A 1029 38.97 -30.86 12.92
N ILE A 1030 38.25 -31.71 13.64
CA ILE A 1030 38.71 -32.25 14.92
C ILE A 1030 39.19 -33.69 14.63
N PRO A 1031 40.38 -34.09 15.10
CA PRO A 1031 40.83 -35.49 15.03
C PRO A 1031 39.73 -36.41 15.55
N TYR A 1032 39.43 -37.49 14.81
CA TYR A 1032 38.28 -38.36 15.15
C TYR A 1032 38.42 -39.02 16.54
N ALA A 1033 39.64 -39.11 17.05
CA ALA A 1033 39.93 -39.59 18.39
C ALA A 1033 39.41 -38.67 19.52
N ASP A 1034 39.21 -37.38 19.24
CA ASP A 1034 38.92 -36.32 20.22
C ASP A 1034 37.46 -35.81 20.13
N TRP A 1035 36.56 -36.59 19.52
CA TRP A 1035 35.16 -36.25 19.29
C TRP A 1035 34.24 -36.37 20.50
#